data_AF-A0A350KMU9-F1
#
_entry.id   AF-A0A350KMU9-F1
#
_cell.length_a   1.000
_cell.length_b   1.000
_cell.length_c   1.000
_cell.angle_alpha   90.00
_cell.angle_beta   90.00
_cell.angle_gamma   90.00
#
_symmetry.space_group_name_H-M   'P 1'
#
loop_
_entity.id
_entity.type
_entity.pdbx_description
1 polymer ?
#
loop_
_entity_poly.entity_id
_entity_poly.type
_entity_poly.pdbx_seq_one_letter_code
_entity_poly.pdbx_strand_id
1 'polypeptide(L)'
;MSVLSRAFEKKEKSEQNNGSFLGTLLSMPVLRPVYSDDAPAVAIDLRGSGVEKRRLAHLVNTLAQSPTGKALLKNAAKEGYSVGFEMLSGAFGSCTCDESTKRIALNPLYGDGKLTATLAHEARHAQQYANGLPYEFLQYDIATELKMWRAAEADAEATAALCGLEIRAATGKSTVFDKFAGSSMKIARAAERAAAGCDTLVDLNGRQSEILKSGFNAWFGNAAIVDAYEESYLYDHLAKNNEAPKEKRLDFYKTHPMNKSLDGAEIVEMFCKTAENGCYFADEPDVFEKHSRFGAISNTSRRTADRFFEIRQSDTGAAPDNSYAGLDSNGTLTGYDDYTPYTQSDPFAVDTMNFAGSLNAGVKSVAVPDEASFLGHVFSSPFFRGSYKTEKPEIDIRLKGSKNEKKRLTVLVNAVAKNSPTGRKLLQDAADNGYSLDFLVQPNSYGSCNREKKRVHLNPTFDDGKLIATLAHETRHAQQHRRGVPEFYTTDMATEVRLRRATEADAQAASAQVALEIRAATKDDSVWRAFAQTAPVIAAAVMKPSIEKSLGMVVEDQASTMRDAFKGWFDQSAIVSAYEERYLRGPMTSIGFLPVWARLNTFKDMPFSDHMTSQQIVETVCATNNGGCYFKNDPNVLNTSRMCSIQPETYRTAEHFFKMRRDLTGRAEDRSFRGLPTRGDNGGGVRSARTDAGKSVLQAWLSNRQR
;
A
#
# COMPACT_ATOMS: atom_id res chain seq x y z
N MET A 1 46.80 -27.99 11.55
CA MET A 1 45.64 -28.80 12.02
C MET A 1 45.56 -28.66 13.54
N SER A 2 44.50 -28.19 14.19
CA SER A 2 43.23 -27.61 13.74
C SER A 2 42.77 -26.63 14.83
N VAL A 3 42.83 -25.33 14.53
CA VAL A 3 42.18 -24.25 15.31
C VAL A 3 40.67 -24.17 14.99
N LEU A 4 40.18 -25.10 14.16
CA LEU A 4 38.79 -25.21 13.69
C LEU A 4 37.82 -25.86 14.69
N SER A 5 38.26 -26.42 15.82
CA SER A 5 37.33 -27.11 16.75
C SER A 5 36.69 -26.19 17.81
N ARG A 6 37.21 -24.98 18.06
CA ARG A 6 36.62 -24.03 19.04
C ARG A 6 35.68 -22.98 18.45
N ALA A 7 35.57 -22.89 17.12
CA ALA A 7 34.65 -21.97 16.44
C ALA A 7 33.23 -22.53 16.26
N PHE A 8 33.02 -23.84 16.47
CA PHE A 8 31.73 -24.48 16.27
C PHE A 8 30.90 -24.69 17.55
N GLU A 9 31.50 -24.65 18.75
CA GLU A 9 30.73 -24.79 20.01
C GLU A 9 30.07 -23.49 20.49
N LYS A 10 30.44 -22.32 19.95
CA LYS A 10 29.76 -21.04 20.28
C LYS A 10 28.60 -20.70 19.34
N LYS A 11 28.33 -21.50 18.30
CA LYS A 11 27.29 -21.24 17.31
C LYS A 11 25.93 -21.88 17.61
N GLU A 12 25.83 -22.77 18.60
CA GLU A 12 24.57 -23.45 18.93
C GLU A 12 23.71 -22.77 20.02
N LYS A 13 24.13 -21.62 20.56
CA LYS A 13 23.37 -20.92 21.62
C LYS A 13 22.77 -19.56 21.23
N SER A 14 22.94 -19.07 20.01
CA SER A 14 22.38 -17.78 19.59
C SER A 14 21.11 -17.84 18.73
N GLU A 15 20.62 -19.03 18.35
CA GLU A 15 19.41 -19.15 17.50
C GLU A 15 18.09 -19.35 18.27
N GLN A 16 18.11 -19.39 19.61
CA GLN A 16 16.88 -19.59 20.40
C GLN A 16 16.16 -18.30 20.85
N ASN A 17 16.63 -17.10 20.47
CA ASN A 17 16.01 -15.83 20.89
C ASN A 17 15.30 -15.02 19.79
N ASN A 18 15.20 -15.52 18.55
CA ASN A 18 14.61 -14.80 17.41
C ASN A 18 13.09 -15.05 17.21
N GLY A 19 12.28 -14.99 18.26
CA GLY A 19 10.85 -15.33 18.13
C GLY A 19 9.88 -14.59 19.03
N SER A 20 10.29 -13.53 19.71
CA SER A 20 9.35 -12.69 20.49
C SER A 20 9.17 -11.33 19.83
N PHE A 21 7.96 -10.78 19.89
CA PHE A 21 7.70 -9.40 19.48
C PHE A 21 8.61 -8.44 20.25
N LEU A 22 8.91 -8.68 21.54
CA LEU A 22 9.94 -7.94 22.27
C LEU A 22 11.32 -8.04 21.62
N GLY A 23 11.73 -9.22 21.17
CA GLY A 23 12.98 -9.41 20.41
C GLY A 23 12.95 -8.69 19.06
N THR A 24 11.82 -8.72 18.35
CA THR A 24 11.61 -8.02 17.07
C THR A 24 11.57 -6.51 17.26
N LEU A 25 10.87 -6.02 18.28
CA LEU A 25 10.75 -4.62 18.65
C LEU A 25 12.12 -4.07 19.07
N LEU A 26 12.82 -4.76 19.98
CA LEU A 26 14.22 -4.45 20.36
C LEU A 26 15.20 -4.66 19.20
N SER A 27 14.78 -5.37 18.14
CA SER A 27 15.52 -5.50 16.89
C SER A 27 15.21 -4.43 15.85
N MET A 28 14.15 -3.64 16.05
CA MET A 28 13.79 -2.58 15.13
C MET A 28 14.86 -1.50 15.15
N PRO A 29 15.15 -0.87 14.00
CA PRO A 29 16.09 0.26 13.92
C PRO A 29 15.80 1.37 14.95
N VAL A 30 14.52 1.60 15.32
CA VAL A 30 14.13 2.53 16.40
C VAL A 30 14.81 2.23 17.74
N LEU A 31 15.01 0.94 18.07
CA LEU A 31 15.52 0.48 19.36
C LEU A 31 16.95 -0.10 19.29
N ARG A 32 17.58 -0.14 18.10
CA ARG A 32 18.83 -0.88 17.87
C ARG A 32 20.13 -0.08 17.95
N PRO A 33 20.13 1.26 17.89
CA PRO A 33 21.22 2.02 18.50
C PRO A 33 20.75 2.67 19.79
N VAL A 34 21.59 2.61 20.82
CA VAL A 34 21.61 3.70 21.81
C VAL A 34 22.10 4.91 21.03
N TYR A 35 21.19 5.63 20.39
CA TYR A 35 21.50 6.93 19.82
C TYR A 35 22.04 7.82 20.94
N SER A 36 23.08 8.59 20.67
CA SER A 36 23.58 9.59 21.61
C SER A 36 22.49 10.63 21.89
N ASP A 37 22.55 11.27 23.07
CA ASP A 37 21.74 12.44 23.39
C ASP A 37 22.29 13.72 22.71
N ASP A 38 22.84 13.58 21.50
CA ASP A 38 23.37 14.71 20.75
C ASP A 38 22.22 15.63 20.34
N ALA A 39 22.41 16.93 20.53
CA ALA A 39 21.48 17.92 20.01
C ALA A 39 21.43 17.87 18.48
N PRO A 40 20.27 18.15 17.85
CA PRO A 40 20.18 18.22 16.40
C PRO A 40 20.99 19.41 15.88
N ALA A 41 21.75 19.19 14.81
CA ALA A 41 22.64 20.16 14.16
C ALA A 41 21.87 21.32 13.49
N VAL A 42 20.56 21.13 13.31
CA VAL A 42 19.60 22.17 12.92
C VAL A 42 18.48 22.17 13.97
N ALA A 43 18.17 23.34 14.52
CA ALA A 43 17.11 23.51 15.51
C ALA A 43 15.72 23.38 14.85
N ILE A 44 15.30 22.14 14.59
CA ILE A 44 13.97 21.77 14.09
C ILE A 44 13.19 21.05 15.20
N ASP A 45 11.87 21.25 15.25
CA ASP A 45 11.04 20.65 16.29
C ASP A 45 10.92 19.13 16.10
N LEU A 46 11.47 18.37 17.05
CA LEU A 46 11.43 16.90 17.03
C LEU A 46 10.31 16.38 17.94
N ARG A 47 9.36 15.66 17.34
CA ARG A 47 8.16 15.11 18.00
C ARG A 47 8.35 13.64 18.34
N GLY A 48 7.90 13.25 19.54
CA GLY A 48 7.95 11.87 20.04
C GLY A 48 8.59 11.74 21.42
N SER A 49 8.77 10.51 21.86
CA SER A 49 9.47 10.14 23.10
C SER A 49 10.97 10.47 23.05
N GLY A 50 11.67 10.44 24.19
CA GLY A 50 13.11 10.70 24.23
C GLY A 50 13.95 9.80 23.31
N VAL A 51 13.56 8.53 23.15
CA VAL A 51 14.23 7.60 22.21
C VAL A 51 14.01 8.01 20.76
N GLU A 52 12.78 8.38 20.41
CA GLU A 52 12.44 8.84 19.06
C GLU A 52 13.16 10.14 18.73
N LYS A 53 13.18 11.10 19.67
CA LYS A 53 13.89 12.37 19.50
C LYS A 53 15.39 12.16 19.28
N ARG A 54 16.04 11.24 20.00
CA ARG A 54 17.45 10.92 19.76
C ARG A 54 17.70 10.32 18.37
N ARG A 55 16.84 9.40 17.92
CA ARG A 55 16.94 8.84 16.57
C ARG A 55 16.71 9.91 15.50
N LEU A 56 15.69 10.74 15.66
CA LEU A 56 15.40 11.85 14.77
C LEU A 56 16.57 12.84 14.73
N ALA A 57 17.17 13.16 15.89
CA ALA A 57 18.37 13.98 15.96
C ALA A 57 19.53 13.34 15.20
N HIS A 58 19.72 12.02 15.30
CA HIS A 58 20.70 11.30 14.48
C HIS A 58 20.42 11.42 12.97
N LEU A 59 19.17 11.27 12.54
CA LEU A 59 18.78 11.42 11.12
C LEU A 59 19.02 12.86 10.63
N VAL A 60 18.64 13.86 11.44
CA VAL A 60 18.89 15.29 11.18
C VAL A 60 20.39 15.56 11.09
N ASN A 61 21.19 15.03 12.01
CA ASN A 61 22.64 15.21 12.04
C ASN A 61 23.33 14.56 10.84
N THR A 62 22.82 13.41 10.40
CA THR A 62 23.30 12.71 9.20
C THR A 62 22.95 13.51 7.94
N LEU A 63 21.70 13.97 7.81
CA LEU A 63 21.30 14.81 6.68
C LEU A 63 22.05 16.14 6.64
N ALA A 64 22.33 16.74 7.80
CA ALA A 64 23.06 18.00 7.91
C ALA A 64 24.56 17.91 7.52
N GLN A 65 25.08 16.71 7.25
CA GLN A 65 26.40 16.55 6.62
C GLN A 65 26.38 16.94 5.13
N SER A 66 25.21 16.89 4.49
CA SER A 66 24.98 17.45 3.16
C SER A 66 24.68 18.95 3.28
N PRO A 67 25.41 19.84 2.58
CA PRO A 67 25.08 21.26 2.52
C PRO A 67 23.64 21.52 2.08
N THR A 68 23.19 20.82 1.03
CA THR A 68 21.81 20.88 0.52
C THR A 68 20.81 20.45 1.60
N GLY A 69 21.04 19.28 2.22
CA GLY A 69 20.19 18.74 3.29
C GLY A 69 20.10 19.64 4.52
N LYS A 70 21.23 20.26 4.92
CA LYS A 70 21.26 21.23 6.03
C LYS A 70 20.44 22.48 5.72
N ALA A 71 20.50 22.97 4.47
CA ALA A 71 19.69 24.11 4.04
C ALA A 71 18.19 23.77 4.01
N LEU A 72 17.81 22.59 3.50
CA LEU A 72 16.41 22.12 3.53
C LEU A 72 15.86 22.05 4.96
N LEU A 73 16.61 21.48 5.90
CA LEU A 73 16.21 21.41 7.31
C LEU A 73 16.03 22.79 7.95
N LYS A 74 16.90 23.75 7.61
CA LYS A 74 16.76 25.14 8.08
C LYS A 74 15.52 25.82 7.50
N ASN A 75 15.22 25.58 6.23
CA ASN A 75 14.03 26.11 5.58
C ASN A 75 12.76 25.51 6.23
N ALA A 76 12.70 24.20 6.41
CA ALA A 76 11.61 23.53 7.10
C ALA A 76 11.40 24.09 8.52
N ALA A 77 12.47 24.24 9.30
CA ALA A 77 12.40 24.82 10.64
C ALA A 77 11.89 26.27 10.64
N LYS A 78 12.36 27.11 9.71
CA LYS A 78 11.92 28.50 9.53
C LYS A 78 10.41 28.57 9.22
N GLU A 79 9.92 27.63 8.43
CA GLU A 79 8.52 27.53 8.03
C GLU A 79 7.63 26.88 9.11
N GLY A 80 8.21 26.49 10.25
CA GLY A 80 7.49 25.94 11.40
C GLY A 80 7.21 24.44 11.33
N TYR A 81 7.91 23.70 10.46
CA TYR A 81 7.73 22.24 10.37
C TYR A 81 8.33 21.52 11.57
N SER A 82 7.61 20.48 12.01
CA SER A 82 8.12 19.48 12.94
C SER A 82 8.52 18.19 12.23
N VAL A 83 9.40 17.38 12.83
CA VAL A 83 9.76 16.05 12.32
C VAL A 83 9.38 15.00 13.37
N GLY A 84 8.70 13.94 12.95
CA GLY A 84 8.25 12.86 13.84
C GLY A 84 8.18 11.51 13.14
N PHE A 85 8.00 10.44 13.91
CA PHE A 85 7.70 9.12 13.37
C PHE A 85 6.20 8.85 13.29
N GLU A 86 5.77 8.19 12.22
CA GLU A 86 4.39 7.76 12.02
C GLU A 86 4.35 6.44 11.23
N MET A 87 3.42 5.55 11.56
CA MET A 87 3.22 4.32 10.80
C MET A 87 2.44 4.63 9.53
N LEU A 88 3.17 4.83 8.43
CA LEU A 88 2.59 5.20 7.16
C LEU A 88 2.32 3.98 6.29
N SER A 89 1.14 3.97 5.66
CA SER A 89 0.76 2.89 4.77
C SER A 89 1.36 3.03 3.38
N GLY A 90 2.34 2.19 3.06
CA GLY A 90 2.96 2.12 1.73
C GLY A 90 3.93 3.25 1.39
N ALA A 91 4.19 4.14 2.34
CA ALA A 91 5.13 5.26 2.20
C ALA A 91 6.30 5.15 3.19
N PHE A 92 7.44 5.72 2.81
CA PHE A 92 8.61 5.86 3.67
C PHE A 92 8.52 7.09 4.57
N GLY A 93 7.83 8.12 4.11
CA GLY A 93 7.61 9.39 4.76
C GLY A 93 6.43 10.11 4.13
N SER A 94 6.06 11.24 4.71
CA SER A 94 5.09 12.17 4.16
C SER A 94 5.33 13.57 4.70
N CYS A 95 5.03 14.58 3.90
CA CYS A 95 5.04 15.98 4.29
C CYS A 95 3.62 16.54 4.30
N THR A 96 3.15 17.02 5.44
CA THR A 96 1.87 17.74 5.56
C THR A 96 2.11 19.24 5.61
N CYS A 97 1.22 19.99 4.97
CA CYS A 97 1.41 21.41 4.69
C CYS A 97 0.34 22.31 5.30
N ASP A 98 -0.70 21.74 5.91
CA ASP A 98 -1.72 22.54 6.57
C ASP A 98 -1.12 23.29 7.77
N GLU A 99 -1.58 24.53 8.01
CA GLU A 99 -1.03 25.41 9.06
C GLU A 99 -1.16 24.82 10.46
N SER A 100 -2.07 23.87 10.67
CA SER A 100 -2.29 23.20 11.95
C SER A 100 -1.44 21.94 12.14
N THR A 101 -0.83 21.40 11.08
CA THR A 101 -0.11 20.12 11.12
C THR A 101 1.26 20.12 10.48
N LYS A 102 1.78 21.23 9.92
CA LYS A 102 3.13 21.31 9.27
C LYS A 102 4.14 20.32 9.84
N ARG A 103 4.28 19.16 9.18
CA ARG A 103 5.00 18.01 9.72
C ARG A 103 5.59 17.17 8.63
N ILE A 104 6.84 16.77 8.88
CA ILE A 104 7.51 15.69 8.16
C ILE A 104 7.38 14.43 9.01
N ALA A 105 6.61 13.46 8.54
CA ALA A 105 6.47 12.16 9.16
C ALA A 105 7.40 11.15 8.48
N LEU A 106 8.15 10.37 9.26
CA LEU A 106 9.00 9.30 8.78
C LEU A 106 8.46 7.95 9.27
N ASN A 107 8.56 6.92 8.43
CA ASN A 107 8.09 5.58 8.82
C ASN A 107 9.18 4.85 9.65
N PRO A 108 8.95 4.61 10.95
CA PRO A 108 9.98 4.14 11.88
C PRO A 108 10.53 2.75 11.56
N LEU A 109 9.83 1.97 10.73
CA LEU A 109 10.20 0.60 10.36
C LEU A 109 11.44 0.52 9.47
N TYR A 110 11.80 1.59 8.78
CA TYR A 110 12.93 1.59 7.86
C TYR A 110 14.24 1.97 8.54
N GLY A 111 15.36 1.50 7.98
CA GLY A 111 16.69 1.79 8.50
C GLY A 111 17.12 3.24 8.24
N ASP A 112 18.07 3.73 9.05
CA ASP A 112 18.44 5.15 9.09
C ASP A 112 18.88 5.70 7.73
N GLY A 113 19.70 4.97 6.97
CA GLY A 113 20.11 5.42 5.63
C GLY A 113 18.93 5.67 4.68
N LYS A 114 17.88 4.83 4.75
CA LYS A 114 16.66 5.03 3.97
C LYS A 114 15.88 6.23 4.48
N LEU A 115 15.71 6.36 5.79
CA LEU A 115 14.97 7.47 6.39
C LEU A 115 15.67 8.82 6.30
N THR A 116 17.00 8.85 6.24
CA THR A 116 17.75 10.09 5.95
C THR A 116 17.50 10.57 4.52
N ALA A 117 17.48 9.66 3.53
CA ALA A 117 17.14 10.01 2.15
C ALA A 117 15.67 10.45 2.04
N THR A 118 14.75 9.76 2.72
CA THR A 118 13.35 10.17 2.81
C THR A 118 13.19 11.53 3.48
N LEU A 119 13.90 11.80 4.57
CA LEU A 119 13.88 13.11 5.22
C LEU A 119 14.34 14.23 4.27
N ALA A 120 15.32 13.98 3.40
CA ALA A 120 15.73 14.94 2.37
C ALA A 120 14.59 15.20 1.35
N HIS A 121 13.92 14.13 0.90
CA HIS A 121 12.76 14.23 0.00
C HIS A 121 11.60 15.01 0.64
N GLU A 122 11.17 14.65 1.85
CA GLU A 122 10.05 15.32 2.52
C GLU A 122 10.38 16.76 2.95
N ALA A 123 11.63 17.03 3.35
CA ALA A 123 12.07 18.39 3.63
C ALA A 123 12.09 19.26 2.37
N ARG A 124 12.22 18.64 1.19
CA ARG A 124 12.08 19.35 -0.08
C ARG A 124 10.63 19.72 -0.35
N HIS A 125 9.67 18.84 -0.12
CA HIS A 125 8.24 19.19 -0.17
C HIS A 125 7.89 20.35 0.76
N ALA A 126 8.44 20.37 1.99
CA ALA A 126 8.24 21.49 2.91
C ALA A 126 8.70 22.85 2.32
N GLN A 127 9.83 22.85 1.60
CA GLN A 127 10.30 24.04 0.87
C GLN A 127 9.41 24.37 -0.34
N GLN A 128 8.95 23.38 -1.09
CA GLN A 128 8.06 23.59 -2.23
C GLN A 128 6.71 24.21 -1.80
N TYR A 129 6.14 23.77 -0.68
CA TYR A 129 4.97 24.42 -0.07
C TYR A 129 5.25 25.87 0.31
N ALA A 130 6.40 26.16 0.90
CA ALA A 130 6.81 27.55 1.19
C ALA A 130 6.99 28.40 -0.08
N ASN A 131 7.31 27.76 -1.20
CA ASN A 131 7.42 28.40 -2.51
C ASN A 131 6.09 28.52 -3.27
N GLY A 132 4.98 28.05 -2.70
CA GLY A 132 3.65 28.22 -3.27
C GLY A 132 3.02 26.98 -3.89
N LEU A 133 3.55 25.77 -3.65
CA LEU A 133 2.85 24.52 -4.00
C LEU A 133 1.45 24.52 -3.35
N PRO A 134 0.35 24.32 -4.12
CA PRO A 134 -0.99 24.39 -3.58
C PRO A 134 -1.28 23.23 -2.61
N TYR A 135 -2.10 23.51 -1.61
CA TYR A 135 -2.56 22.52 -0.62
C TYR A 135 -3.72 21.67 -1.11
N GLU A 136 -4.47 22.18 -2.08
CA GLU A 136 -5.63 21.53 -2.67
C GLU A 136 -5.28 21.07 -4.08
N PHE A 137 -5.67 19.85 -4.41
CA PHE A 137 -5.56 19.30 -5.76
C PHE A 137 -6.61 19.91 -6.68
N LEU A 138 -6.39 19.82 -8.00
CA LEU A 138 -7.36 20.17 -9.05
C LEU A 138 -7.88 21.62 -8.95
N GLN A 139 -6.97 22.53 -8.61
CA GLN A 139 -7.20 23.97 -8.68
C GLN A 139 -6.87 24.51 -10.06
N TYR A 140 -5.92 23.87 -10.74
CA TYR A 140 -5.44 24.22 -12.07
C TYR A 140 -6.07 23.33 -13.14
N ASP A 141 -5.93 23.73 -14.40
CA ASP A 141 -6.24 22.90 -15.55
C ASP A 141 -5.42 21.59 -15.54
N ILE A 142 -5.88 20.58 -16.28
CA ILE A 142 -5.29 19.23 -16.25
C ILE A 142 -3.82 19.25 -16.67
N ALA A 143 -3.47 20.04 -17.69
CA ALA A 143 -2.09 20.11 -18.15
C ALA A 143 -1.16 20.68 -17.08
N THR A 144 -1.57 21.75 -16.41
CA THR A 144 -0.82 22.35 -15.31
C THR A 144 -0.74 21.40 -14.11
N GLU A 145 -1.85 20.77 -13.69
CA GLU A 145 -1.84 19.80 -12.57
C GLU A 145 -0.83 18.66 -12.83
N LEU A 146 -0.86 18.08 -14.04
CA LEU A 146 0.08 17.01 -14.42
C LEU A 146 1.53 17.48 -14.35
N LYS A 147 1.85 18.61 -14.99
CA LYS A 147 3.22 19.13 -15.03
C LYS A 147 3.72 19.48 -13.62
N MET A 148 2.88 20.15 -12.82
CA MET A 148 3.20 20.63 -11.47
C MET A 148 3.54 19.49 -10.50
N TRP A 149 2.63 18.52 -10.31
CA TRP A 149 2.85 17.44 -9.33
C TRP A 149 4.01 16.55 -9.73
N ARG A 150 4.19 16.30 -11.02
CA ARG A 150 5.35 15.54 -11.51
C ARG A 150 6.66 16.30 -11.31
N ALA A 151 6.67 17.62 -11.53
CA ALA A 151 7.85 18.45 -11.25
C ALA A 151 8.22 18.39 -9.77
N ALA A 152 7.23 18.55 -8.88
CA ALA A 152 7.45 18.53 -7.44
C ALA A 152 8.12 17.21 -6.97
N GLU A 153 7.60 16.07 -7.43
CA GLU A 153 8.14 14.75 -7.06
C GLU A 153 9.49 14.45 -7.71
N ALA A 154 9.66 14.80 -8.99
CA ALA A 154 10.93 14.62 -9.69
C ALA A 154 12.06 15.45 -9.07
N ASP A 155 11.76 16.69 -8.67
CA ASP A 155 12.66 17.59 -7.96
C ASP A 155 13.03 17.07 -6.55
N ALA A 156 12.04 16.57 -5.79
CA ALA A 156 12.28 15.99 -4.47
C ALA A 156 13.15 14.73 -4.52
N GLU A 157 12.93 13.83 -5.49
CA GLU A 157 13.77 12.64 -5.71
C GLU A 157 15.19 13.00 -6.17
N ALA A 158 15.34 13.96 -7.10
CA ALA A 158 16.65 14.43 -7.54
C ALA A 158 17.44 15.06 -6.39
N THR A 159 16.76 15.84 -5.55
CA THR A 159 17.34 16.48 -4.36
C THR A 159 17.79 15.44 -3.32
N ALA A 160 16.99 14.40 -3.09
CA ALA A 160 17.37 13.31 -2.19
C ALA A 160 18.60 12.54 -2.70
N ALA A 161 18.70 12.32 -4.01
CA ALA A 161 19.88 11.72 -4.64
C ALA A 161 21.15 12.56 -4.42
N LEU A 162 21.05 13.88 -4.66
CA LEU A 162 22.14 14.84 -4.44
C LEU A 162 22.59 14.84 -2.96
N CYS A 163 21.65 14.90 -2.01
CA CYS A 163 21.97 14.84 -0.59
C CYS A 163 22.73 13.55 -0.23
N GLY A 164 22.35 12.42 -0.82
CA GLY A 164 23.07 11.15 -0.65
C GLY A 164 24.52 11.20 -1.16
N LEU A 165 24.75 11.81 -2.32
CA LEU A 165 26.09 12.00 -2.90
C LEU A 165 26.94 12.94 -2.02
N GLU A 166 26.36 14.05 -1.55
CA GLU A 166 27.04 15.00 -0.67
C GLU A 166 27.42 14.35 0.67
N ILE A 167 26.53 13.56 1.29
CA ILE A 167 26.85 12.80 2.51
C ILE A 167 27.99 11.81 2.25
N ARG A 168 27.99 11.14 1.08
CA ARG A 168 29.08 10.23 0.69
C ARG A 168 30.41 10.97 0.57
N ALA A 169 30.44 12.13 -0.08
CA ALA A 169 31.65 12.95 -0.20
C ALA A 169 32.12 13.52 1.16
N ALA A 170 31.20 13.93 2.03
CA ALA A 170 31.52 14.51 3.33
C ALA A 170 32.05 13.47 4.34
N THR A 171 31.55 12.23 4.27
CA THR A 171 31.78 11.23 5.33
C THR A 171 32.55 9.99 4.87
N GLY A 172 32.72 9.80 3.56
CA GLY A 172 33.22 8.57 2.97
C GLY A 172 32.23 7.39 3.01
N LYS A 173 31.00 7.59 3.52
CA LYS A 173 29.99 6.52 3.67
C LYS A 173 28.88 6.67 2.62
N SER A 174 28.70 5.63 1.80
CA SER A 174 27.65 5.59 0.77
C SER A 174 26.27 5.14 1.27
N THR A 175 26.12 4.83 2.56
CA THR A 175 24.92 4.15 3.09
C THR A 175 23.60 4.84 2.79
N VAL A 176 23.56 6.18 2.80
CA VAL A 176 22.34 6.94 2.46
C VAL A 176 22.05 6.82 0.97
N PHE A 177 23.05 7.09 0.13
CA PHE A 177 22.94 6.99 -1.32
C PHE A 177 22.58 5.59 -1.79
N ASP A 178 23.20 4.54 -1.24
CA ASP A 178 22.93 3.15 -1.60
C ASP A 178 21.50 2.74 -1.22
N LYS A 179 20.99 3.23 -0.08
CA LYS A 179 19.60 2.97 0.35
C LYS A 179 18.58 3.73 -0.50
N PHE A 180 18.91 4.93 -0.96
CA PHE A 180 18.14 5.66 -1.96
C PHE A 180 18.17 4.94 -3.32
N ALA A 181 19.34 4.50 -3.77
CA ALA A 181 19.51 3.78 -5.04
C ALA A 181 18.73 2.45 -5.06
N GLY A 182 18.63 1.78 -3.91
CA GLY A 182 17.79 0.58 -3.77
C GLY A 182 16.31 0.83 -4.04
N SER A 183 15.83 2.06 -3.95
CA SER A 183 14.44 2.45 -4.24
C SER A 183 14.22 3.20 -5.54
N SER A 184 15.18 4.04 -5.91
CA SER A 184 15.06 5.03 -6.97
C SER A 184 16.22 4.87 -7.95
N MET A 185 16.52 3.62 -8.33
CA MET A 185 17.78 3.26 -9.01
C MET A 185 18.05 4.06 -10.30
N LYS A 186 17.03 4.33 -11.12
CA LYS A 186 17.21 5.12 -12.36
C LYS A 186 17.69 6.54 -12.05
N ILE A 187 17.07 7.16 -11.05
CA ILE A 187 17.36 8.52 -10.59
C ILE A 187 18.76 8.55 -9.97
N ALA A 188 19.05 7.60 -9.08
CA ALA A 188 20.36 7.47 -8.46
C ALA A 188 21.48 7.29 -9.49
N ARG A 189 21.31 6.39 -10.47
CA ARG A 189 22.30 6.19 -11.55
C ARG A 189 22.49 7.43 -12.41
N ALA A 190 21.42 8.17 -12.70
CA ALA A 190 21.52 9.40 -13.48
C ALA A 190 22.28 10.48 -12.70
N ALA A 191 21.94 10.68 -11.43
CA ALA A 191 22.63 11.61 -10.53
C ALA A 191 24.11 11.22 -10.35
N GLU A 192 24.42 9.93 -10.15
CA GLU A 192 25.80 9.45 -9.99
C GLU A 192 26.64 9.62 -11.26
N ARG A 193 26.06 9.35 -12.44
CA ARG A 193 26.74 9.62 -13.72
C ARG A 193 27.00 11.12 -13.92
N ALA A 194 26.02 11.96 -13.57
CA ALA A 194 26.20 13.41 -13.62
C ALA A 194 27.26 13.88 -12.62
N ALA A 195 27.42 13.20 -11.49
CA ALA A 195 28.46 13.46 -10.51
C ALA A 195 29.81 12.74 -10.81
N ALA A 196 29.98 12.11 -11.98
CA ALA A 196 31.19 11.38 -12.29
C ALA A 196 32.43 12.31 -12.23
N GLY A 197 33.44 11.91 -11.46
CA GLY A 197 34.64 12.71 -11.21
C GLY A 197 34.50 13.77 -10.10
N CYS A 198 33.36 13.82 -9.39
CA CYS A 198 33.19 14.65 -8.20
C CYS A 198 33.51 13.85 -6.94
N ASP A 199 34.66 14.09 -6.33
CA ASP A 199 35.09 13.38 -5.11
C ASP A 199 34.87 14.20 -3.84
N THR A 200 34.67 15.51 -3.96
CA THR A 200 34.51 16.44 -2.83
C THR A 200 33.18 17.19 -2.87
N LEU A 201 32.79 17.78 -1.73
CA LEU A 201 31.62 18.68 -1.65
C LEU A 201 31.75 19.90 -2.58
N VAL A 202 32.98 20.39 -2.81
CA VAL A 202 33.23 21.52 -3.70
C VAL A 202 32.93 21.13 -5.15
N ASP A 203 33.37 19.94 -5.57
CA ASP A 203 33.11 19.43 -6.92
C ASP A 203 31.61 19.22 -7.17
N LEU A 204 30.91 18.63 -6.19
CA LEU A 204 29.47 18.41 -6.26
C LEU A 204 28.69 19.74 -6.32
N ASN A 205 29.08 20.73 -5.51
CA ASN A 205 28.48 22.06 -5.54
C ASN A 205 28.69 22.73 -6.90
N GLY A 206 29.87 22.57 -7.52
CA GLY A 206 30.15 23.07 -8.86
C GLY A 206 29.31 22.44 -9.98
N ARG A 207 28.72 21.26 -9.73
CA ARG A 207 27.90 20.50 -10.71
C ARG A 207 26.47 20.25 -10.24
N GLN A 208 26.01 20.98 -9.22
CA GLN A 208 24.72 20.75 -8.56
C GLN A 208 23.55 20.76 -9.56
N SER A 209 23.49 21.77 -10.45
CA SER A 209 22.44 21.88 -11.46
C SER A 209 22.43 20.70 -12.44
N GLU A 210 23.61 20.23 -12.88
CA GLU A 210 23.70 19.07 -13.79
C GLU A 210 23.18 17.79 -13.14
N ILE A 211 23.50 17.60 -11.85
CA ILE A 211 23.07 16.45 -11.05
C ILE A 211 21.54 16.49 -10.87
N LEU A 212 20.99 17.63 -10.48
CA LEU A 212 19.55 17.82 -10.29
C LEU A 212 18.78 17.62 -11.60
N LYS A 213 19.21 18.27 -12.69
CA LYS A 213 18.62 18.06 -14.04
C LYS A 213 18.63 16.59 -14.44
N SER A 214 19.75 15.89 -14.22
CA SER A 214 19.89 14.48 -14.59
C SER A 214 18.97 13.57 -13.78
N GLY A 215 18.87 13.79 -12.47
CA GLY A 215 17.93 13.07 -11.60
C GLY A 215 16.47 13.33 -11.97
N PHE A 216 16.12 14.60 -12.16
CA PHE A 216 14.78 15.05 -12.57
C PHE A 216 14.37 14.39 -13.88
N ASN A 217 15.22 14.46 -14.90
CA ASN A 217 14.97 13.85 -16.21
C ASN A 217 14.83 12.33 -16.17
N ALA A 218 15.51 11.67 -15.22
CA ALA A 218 15.44 10.22 -15.03
C ALA A 218 14.15 9.77 -14.34
N TRP A 219 13.53 10.62 -13.52
CA TRP A 219 12.22 10.36 -12.90
C TRP A 219 11.16 10.12 -13.98
N PHE A 220 11.10 10.99 -14.99
CA PHE A 220 10.21 10.85 -16.16
C PHE A 220 10.54 9.65 -17.05
N GLY A 221 11.71 9.02 -16.87
CA GLY A 221 12.04 7.74 -17.51
C GLY A 221 11.45 6.52 -16.79
N ASN A 222 10.72 6.71 -15.68
CA ASN A 222 10.10 5.65 -14.90
C ASN A 222 8.58 5.65 -15.08
N ALA A 223 8.11 4.98 -16.15
CA ALA A 223 6.68 4.93 -16.48
C ALA A 223 5.79 4.45 -15.32
N ALA A 224 6.24 3.48 -14.50
CA ALA A 224 5.47 3.02 -13.34
C ALA A 224 5.21 4.13 -12.31
N ILE A 225 6.24 4.93 -12.01
CA ILE A 225 6.12 6.02 -11.05
C ILE A 225 5.26 7.13 -11.65
N VAL A 226 5.54 7.52 -12.90
CA VAL A 226 4.77 8.55 -13.60
C VAL A 226 3.27 8.19 -13.66
N ASP A 227 2.96 6.94 -14.01
CA ASP A 227 1.57 6.46 -14.10
C ASP A 227 0.91 6.38 -12.72
N ALA A 228 1.60 5.90 -11.68
CA ALA A 228 1.04 5.82 -10.33
C ALA A 228 0.70 7.20 -9.75
N TYR A 229 1.55 8.20 -9.99
CA TYR A 229 1.31 9.58 -9.55
C TYR A 229 0.21 10.27 -10.36
N GLU A 230 0.13 10.01 -11.66
CA GLU A 230 -1.00 10.46 -12.47
C GLU A 230 -2.31 9.82 -11.99
N GLU A 231 -2.29 8.52 -11.67
CA GLU A 231 -3.45 7.80 -11.16
C GLU A 231 -3.97 8.44 -9.87
N SER A 232 -3.07 8.65 -8.89
CA SER A 232 -3.42 9.16 -7.57
C SER A 232 -3.86 10.63 -7.57
N TYR A 233 -3.20 11.50 -8.33
CA TYR A 233 -3.49 12.94 -8.30
C TYR A 233 -4.57 13.38 -9.28
N LEU A 234 -4.84 12.58 -10.33
CA LEU A 234 -5.76 12.96 -11.40
C LEU A 234 -6.87 11.94 -11.60
N TYR A 235 -6.51 10.73 -12.04
CA TYR A 235 -7.48 9.75 -12.52
C TYR A 235 -8.54 9.41 -11.47
N ASP A 236 -8.11 9.04 -10.25
CA ASP A 236 -9.02 8.57 -9.20
C ASP A 236 -10.06 9.63 -8.82
N HIS A 237 -9.64 10.90 -8.76
CA HIS A 237 -10.52 12.02 -8.45
C HIS A 237 -11.55 12.26 -9.55
N LEU A 238 -11.14 12.22 -10.82
CA LEU A 238 -12.04 12.43 -11.95
C LEU A 238 -12.99 11.24 -12.13
N ALA A 239 -12.48 10.01 -12.09
CA ALA A 239 -13.25 8.78 -12.25
C ALA A 239 -14.33 8.64 -11.18
N LYS A 240 -13.99 8.87 -9.91
CA LYS A 240 -14.95 8.86 -8.79
C LYS A 240 -16.08 9.86 -8.99
N ASN A 241 -15.77 11.05 -9.50
CA ASN A 241 -16.78 12.08 -9.72
C ASN A 241 -17.63 11.83 -10.97
N ASN A 242 -17.12 11.15 -11.99
CA ASN A 242 -17.91 10.71 -13.14
C ASN A 242 -19.09 9.82 -12.75
N GLU A 243 -18.95 9.06 -11.67
CA GLU A 243 -19.96 8.13 -11.17
C GLU A 243 -20.83 8.71 -10.04
N ALA A 244 -20.45 9.87 -9.49
CA ALA A 244 -21.14 10.48 -8.37
C ALA A 244 -22.49 11.09 -8.78
N PRO A 245 -23.51 11.14 -7.88
CA PRO A 245 -24.74 11.90 -8.11
C PRO A 245 -24.47 13.38 -8.40
N LYS A 246 -25.34 14.03 -9.19
CA LYS A 246 -25.18 15.43 -9.63
C LYS A 246 -24.93 16.38 -8.46
N GLU A 247 -25.61 16.20 -7.33
CA GLU A 247 -25.47 17.07 -6.16
C GLU A 247 -24.05 17.01 -5.58
N LYS A 248 -23.43 15.83 -5.54
CA LYS A 248 -22.05 15.66 -5.08
C LYS A 248 -21.05 16.23 -6.07
N ARG A 249 -21.31 16.07 -7.38
CA ARG A 249 -20.46 16.67 -8.42
C ARG A 249 -20.48 18.19 -8.37
N LEU A 250 -21.66 18.79 -8.17
CA LEU A 250 -21.79 20.25 -8.02
C LEU A 250 -21.03 20.79 -6.81
N ASP A 251 -20.95 20.03 -5.72
CA ASP A 251 -20.13 20.38 -4.55
C ASP A 251 -18.63 20.26 -4.85
N PHE A 252 -18.24 19.18 -5.52
CA PHE A 252 -16.88 18.96 -5.98
C PHE A 252 -16.38 20.08 -6.90
N TYR A 253 -17.18 20.50 -7.89
CA TYR A 253 -16.79 21.59 -8.81
C TYR A 253 -16.57 22.94 -8.11
N LYS A 254 -17.22 23.18 -6.96
CA LYS A 254 -17.03 24.42 -6.20
C LYS A 254 -15.68 24.45 -5.48
N THR A 255 -15.22 23.29 -5.04
CA THR A 255 -13.97 23.12 -4.28
C THR A 255 -12.79 22.80 -5.19
N HIS A 256 -13.03 22.31 -6.41
CA HIS A 256 -12.02 21.92 -7.40
C HIS A 256 -12.34 22.57 -8.75
N PRO A 257 -12.11 23.89 -8.89
CA PRO A 257 -12.58 24.65 -10.03
C PRO A 257 -11.82 24.36 -11.33
N MET A 258 -10.58 23.86 -11.28
CA MET A 258 -9.72 23.59 -12.43
C MET A 258 -9.74 24.73 -13.48
N ASN A 259 -9.52 25.95 -13.00
CA ASN A 259 -9.67 27.17 -13.81
C ASN A 259 -8.46 28.10 -13.76
N LYS A 260 -7.39 27.66 -13.09
CA LYS A 260 -6.08 28.32 -13.12
C LYS A 260 -5.18 27.62 -14.12
N SER A 261 -4.20 28.32 -14.66
CA SER A 261 -3.20 27.75 -15.59
C SER A 261 -1.84 28.33 -15.25
N LEU A 262 -0.80 27.53 -15.47
CA LEU A 262 0.60 27.94 -15.40
C LEU A 262 1.33 27.41 -16.62
N ASP A 263 2.22 28.22 -17.19
CA ASP A 263 3.14 27.75 -18.22
C ASP A 263 4.31 26.94 -17.64
N GLY A 264 5.08 26.29 -18.51
CA GLY A 264 6.21 25.46 -18.09
C GLY A 264 7.28 26.23 -17.32
N ALA A 265 7.52 27.50 -17.68
CA ALA A 265 8.52 28.35 -17.04
C ALA A 265 8.10 28.73 -15.62
N GLU A 266 6.82 29.04 -15.40
CA GLU A 266 6.26 29.29 -14.08
C GLU A 266 6.38 28.06 -13.17
N ILE A 267 6.10 26.86 -13.69
CA ILE A 267 6.22 25.60 -12.94
C ILE A 267 7.69 25.34 -12.56
N VAL A 268 8.60 25.51 -13.51
CA VAL A 268 10.04 25.33 -13.28
C VAL A 268 10.56 26.33 -12.24
N GLU A 269 10.21 27.60 -12.37
CA GLU A 269 10.60 28.65 -11.43
C GLU A 269 10.00 28.42 -10.03
N MET A 270 8.83 27.77 -9.93
CA MET A 270 8.22 27.47 -8.64
C MET A 270 8.92 26.30 -7.93
N PHE A 271 9.23 25.21 -8.65
CA PHE A 271 9.61 23.94 -8.02
C PHE A 271 11.06 23.52 -8.25
N CYS A 272 11.67 23.84 -9.39
CA CYS A 272 12.97 23.29 -9.78
C CYS A 272 14.13 24.14 -9.25
N LYS A 273 14.24 24.24 -7.93
CA LYS A 273 15.21 25.09 -7.24
C LYS A 273 16.34 24.32 -6.57
N THR A 274 17.50 24.93 -6.39
CA THR A 274 18.50 24.48 -5.43
C THR A 274 18.01 24.73 -4.00
N ALA A 275 18.72 24.24 -2.98
CA ALA A 275 18.34 24.53 -1.59
C ALA A 275 18.49 26.01 -1.24
N GLU A 276 19.39 26.72 -1.94
CA GLU A 276 19.61 28.17 -1.91
C GLU A 276 18.58 28.96 -2.72
N ASN A 277 17.55 28.28 -3.25
CA ASN A 277 16.42 28.86 -3.98
C ASN A 277 16.75 29.38 -5.40
N GLY A 278 17.87 28.97 -6.00
CA GLY A 278 18.19 29.27 -7.41
C GLY A 278 17.55 28.26 -8.35
N CYS A 279 16.91 28.69 -9.45
CA CYS A 279 16.32 27.77 -10.42
C CYS A 279 17.42 27.01 -11.21
N TYR A 280 17.48 25.68 -11.10
CA TYR A 280 18.51 24.90 -11.81
C TYR A 280 18.18 24.66 -13.28
N PHE A 281 17.02 25.11 -13.77
CA PHE A 281 16.64 25.18 -15.18
C PHE A 281 16.56 26.62 -15.70
N ALA A 282 17.24 27.59 -15.04
CA ALA A 282 17.19 29.00 -15.46
C ALA A 282 17.63 29.25 -16.93
N ASP A 283 18.48 28.38 -17.47
CA ASP A 283 18.95 28.36 -18.87
C ASP A 283 18.00 27.61 -19.83
N GLU A 284 17.00 26.91 -19.30
CA GLU A 284 16.01 26.14 -20.04
C GLU A 284 14.62 26.20 -19.36
N PRO A 285 14.00 27.40 -19.27
CA PRO A 285 12.71 27.56 -18.57
C PRO A 285 11.55 26.86 -19.30
N ASP A 286 11.67 26.62 -20.61
CA ASP A 286 10.68 25.96 -21.48
C ASP A 286 10.86 24.43 -21.56
N VAL A 287 11.42 23.81 -20.51
CA VAL A 287 11.76 22.38 -20.51
C VAL A 287 10.55 21.47 -20.73
N PHE A 288 9.37 21.85 -20.24
CA PHE A 288 8.12 21.10 -20.41
C PHE A 288 7.62 21.11 -21.86
N GLU A 289 7.90 22.18 -22.59
CA GLU A 289 7.51 22.35 -23.99
C GLU A 289 8.53 21.66 -24.92
N LYS A 290 9.81 21.64 -24.54
CA LYS A 290 10.87 20.92 -25.27
C LYS A 290 10.81 19.40 -25.11
N HIS A 291 10.36 18.93 -23.95
CA HIS A 291 10.27 17.51 -23.63
C HIS A 291 8.83 17.08 -23.44
N SER A 292 8.16 16.72 -24.53
CA SER A 292 6.74 16.34 -24.53
C SER A 292 6.37 15.26 -23.51
N ARG A 293 7.31 14.35 -23.19
CA ARG A 293 7.15 13.33 -22.14
C ARG A 293 6.90 13.89 -20.74
N PHE A 294 7.28 15.12 -20.43
CA PHE A 294 7.07 15.71 -19.11
C PHE A 294 5.60 16.07 -18.88
N GLY A 295 4.94 16.52 -19.94
CA GLY A 295 3.49 16.80 -19.95
C GLY A 295 2.63 15.64 -20.46
N ALA A 296 3.20 14.50 -20.84
CA ALA A 296 2.42 13.43 -21.46
C ALA A 296 1.31 12.89 -20.52
N ILE A 297 0.17 12.50 -21.08
CA ILE A 297 -1.00 12.00 -20.32
C ILE A 297 -1.34 10.58 -20.76
N SER A 298 -1.73 9.71 -19.84
CA SER A 298 -2.20 8.38 -20.22
C SER A 298 -3.52 8.46 -21.00
N ASN A 299 -3.74 7.51 -21.91
CA ASN A 299 -5.01 7.40 -22.64
C ASN A 299 -6.21 7.12 -21.70
N THR A 300 -5.95 6.56 -20.53
CA THR A 300 -6.98 6.28 -19.53
C THR A 300 -7.39 7.56 -18.80
N SER A 301 -6.43 8.36 -18.33
CA SER A 301 -6.72 9.66 -17.71
C SER A 301 -7.33 10.65 -18.70
N ARG A 302 -6.84 10.68 -19.95
CA ARG A 302 -7.42 11.49 -21.03
C ARG A 302 -8.91 11.20 -21.22
N ARG A 303 -9.29 9.94 -21.46
CA ARG A 303 -10.70 9.55 -21.63
C ARG A 303 -11.56 9.84 -20.39
N THR A 304 -10.97 9.74 -19.21
CA THR A 304 -11.66 10.01 -17.94
C THR A 304 -11.90 11.50 -17.76
N ALA A 305 -10.92 12.33 -18.12
CA ALA A 305 -11.03 13.78 -18.15
C ALA A 305 -12.05 14.25 -19.20
N ASP A 306 -12.01 13.72 -20.43
CA ASP A 306 -12.98 14.04 -21.49
C ASP A 306 -14.42 13.84 -20.99
N ARG A 307 -14.69 12.66 -20.40
CA ARG A 307 -15.99 12.34 -19.81
C ARG A 307 -16.35 13.25 -18.64
N PHE A 308 -15.38 13.58 -17.78
CA PHE A 308 -15.58 14.47 -16.65
C PHE A 308 -16.00 15.86 -17.10
N PHE A 309 -15.32 16.44 -18.09
CA PHE A 309 -15.65 17.76 -18.59
C PHE A 309 -16.94 17.78 -19.41
N GLU A 310 -17.29 16.71 -20.13
CA GLU A 310 -18.61 16.56 -20.76
C GLU A 310 -19.74 16.60 -19.70
N ILE A 311 -19.59 15.85 -18.60
CA ILE A 311 -20.56 15.83 -17.51
C ILE A 311 -20.62 17.20 -16.81
N ARG A 312 -19.47 17.82 -16.53
CA ARG A 312 -19.40 19.14 -15.90
C ARG A 312 -20.07 20.21 -16.74
N GLN A 313 -19.85 20.20 -18.05
CA GLN A 313 -20.50 21.10 -18.99
C GLN A 313 -22.02 20.89 -18.98
N SER A 314 -22.49 19.64 -18.98
CA SER A 314 -23.93 19.33 -18.86
C SER A 314 -24.52 19.79 -17.51
N ASP A 315 -23.77 19.65 -16.42
CA ASP A 315 -24.23 19.99 -15.08
C ASP A 315 -24.30 21.50 -14.83
N THR A 316 -23.35 22.26 -15.39
CA THR A 316 -23.07 23.65 -15.00
C THR A 316 -23.08 24.66 -16.15
N GLY A 317 -22.96 24.21 -17.41
CA GLY A 317 -22.73 25.07 -18.56
C GLY A 317 -21.30 25.60 -18.70
N ALA A 318 -20.38 25.22 -17.80
CA ALA A 318 -18.98 25.63 -17.88
C ALA A 318 -18.28 25.06 -19.13
N ALA A 319 -17.36 25.83 -19.71
CA ALA A 319 -16.55 25.35 -20.83
C ALA A 319 -15.65 24.19 -20.39
N PRO A 320 -15.45 23.16 -21.24
CA PRO A 320 -14.53 22.07 -20.94
C PRO A 320 -13.08 22.57 -20.94
N ASP A 321 -12.25 21.96 -20.10
CA ASP A 321 -10.81 22.15 -20.16
C ASP A 321 -10.25 21.42 -21.39
N ASN A 322 -9.50 22.13 -22.23
CA ASN A 322 -8.84 21.60 -23.42
C ASN A 322 -7.30 21.67 -23.33
N SER A 323 -6.75 22.05 -22.17
CA SER A 323 -5.30 22.21 -21.92
C SER A 323 -4.50 20.95 -22.25
N TYR A 324 -5.10 19.78 -22.05
CA TYR A 324 -4.46 18.49 -22.24
C TYR A 324 -4.69 17.89 -23.64
N ALA A 325 -5.50 18.50 -24.49
CA ALA A 325 -5.86 17.96 -25.82
C ALA A 325 -4.62 17.71 -26.70
N GLY A 326 -3.63 18.60 -26.64
CA GLY A 326 -2.40 18.52 -27.43
C GLY A 326 -1.24 17.77 -26.77
N LEU A 327 -1.41 17.23 -25.56
CA LEU A 327 -0.34 16.50 -24.86
C LEU A 327 -0.10 15.12 -25.47
N ASP A 328 1.16 14.70 -25.53
CA ASP A 328 1.51 13.36 -25.99
C ASP A 328 0.90 12.27 -25.11
N SER A 329 0.72 11.07 -25.67
CA SER A 329 0.32 9.91 -24.89
C SER A 329 1.54 9.28 -24.18
N ASN A 330 1.40 8.87 -22.92
CA ASN A 330 2.45 8.10 -22.22
C ASN A 330 2.83 6.80 -23.00
N GLY A 331 1.96 6.32 -23.90
CA GLY A 331 2.11 5.08 -24.67
C GLY A 331 2.89 5.17 -25.99
N THR A 332 3.39 6.34 -26.41
CA THR A 332 4.10 6.53 -27.69
C THR A 332 5.63 6.57 -27.60
N LEU A 333 6.22 6.37 -26.43
CA LEU A 333 7.68 6.23 -26.30
C LEU A 333 8.10 4.78 -26.56
N THR A 334 7.98 4.34 -27.82
CA THR A 334 8.66 3.14 -28.32
C THR A 334 10.14 3.45 -28.47
N GLY A 335 10.90 3.13 -27.43
CA GLY A 335 12.35 3.22 -27.43
C GLY A 335 12.85 3.71 -26.09
N TYR A 336 13.08 2.79 -25.16
CA TYR A 336 14.34 2.63 -24.43
C TYR A 336 14.16 1.71 -23.22
N ASP A 337 15.18 0.88 -23.05
CA ASP A 337 15.33 -0.22 -22.11
C ASP A 337 15.30 0.15 -20.63
N ASP A 338 15.20 -0.92 -19.85
CA ASP A 338 15.41 -1.02 -18.41
C ASP A 338 14.36 -0.33 -17.55
N TYR A 339 13.39 -1.07 -17.04
CA TYR A 339 12.95 -0.81 -15.67
C TYR A 339 13.36 -1.87 -14.67
N THR A 340 13.08 -1.60 -13.40
CA THR A 340 13.51 -2.38 -12.24
C THR A 340 12.45 -2.19 -11.18
N PRO A 341 11.88 -3.27 -10.61
CA PRO A 341 11.16 -3.20 -9.37
C PRO A 341 12.03 -3.63 -8.19
N TYR A 342 11.73 -2.99 -7.08
CA TYR A 342 12.13 -3.29 -5.71
C TYR A 342 12.35 -4.79 -5.43
N THR A 343 13.48 -5.06 -4.78
CA THR A 343 13.79 -6.36 -4.19
C THR A 343 12.87 -6.68 -3.01
N GLN A 344 12.22 -7.84 -3.09
CA GLN A 344 11.76 -8.74 -2.02
C GLN A 344 11.54 -8.12 -0.63
N SER A 345 10.27 -7.93 -0.28
CA SER A 345 9.77 -8.17 1.09
C SER A 345 8.38 -8.83 1.02
N ASP A 346 8.16 -9.74 1.96
CA ASP A 346 7.10 -10.76 2.13
C ASP A 346 5.70 -10.46 1.49
N PRO A 347 4.98 -11.46 0.92
CA PRO A 347 3.78 -11.26 0.10
C PRO A 347 2.51 -10.70 0.78
N PHE A 348 2.43 -10.51 2.09
CA PHE A 348 1.17 -10.24 2.81
C PHE A 348 0.98 -8.79 3.31
N ALA A 349 0.80 -7.82 2.41
CA ALA A 349 0.44 -6.44 2.78
C ALA A 349 -0.70 -5.91 1.90
N VAL A 350 -1.92 -5.89 2.43
CA VAL A 350 -3.09 -5.24 1.83
C VAL A 350 -3.35 -3.99 2.65
N ASP A 351 -3.19 -2.81 2.03
CA ASP A 351 -3.84 -1.50 2.31
C ASP A 351 -2.87 -0.33 2.11
N THR A 352 -2.60 0.14 0.89
CA THR A 352 -1.71 1.32 0.70
C THR A 352 -2.07 2.31 -0.41
N MET A 353 -3.31 2.36 -0.92
CA MET A 353 -3.63 3.35 -1.96
C MET A 353 -4.84 4.24 -1.67
N ASN A 354 -5.24 4.39 -0.40
CA ASN A 354 -6.42 5.19 -0.06
C ASN A 354 -6.20 6.33 0.96
N PHE A 355 -4.98 6.81 1.19
CA PHE A 355 -4.76 7.83 2.23
C PHE A 355 -4.26 9.21 1.79
N ALA A 356 -3.82 9.41 0.54
CA ALA A 356 -3.45 10.75 0.07
C ALA A 356 -4.67 11.60 -0.34
N GLY A 357 -5.73 11.00 -0.90
CA GLY A 357 -6.88 11.73 -1.46
C GLY A 357 -8.03 12.07 -0.49
N SER A 358 -7.92 11.79 0.82
CA SER A 358 -9.03 11.95 1.78
C SER A 358 -8.80 12.99 2.89
N LEU A 359 -7.71 13.74 2.90
CA LEU A 359 -7.45 14.69 3.99
C LEU A 359 -8.04 16.10 3.79
N ASN A 360 -8.59 16.48 2.63
CA ASN A 360 -9.02 17.88 2.42
C ASN A 360 -10.48 18.12 2.00
N ALA A 361 -11.41 17.19 2.23
CA ALA A 361 -12.84 17.46 2.00
C ALA A 361 -13.68 17.36 3.29
N GLY A 362 -13.78 18.47 4.01
CA GLY A 362 -15.01 18.82 4.73
C GLY A 362 -15.28 18.21 6.11
N VAL A 363 -14.26 17.76 6.85
CA VAL A 363 -14.41 17.52 8.29
C VAL A 363 -13.79 18.69 9.04
N LYS A 364 -14.60 19.51 9.72
CA LYS A 364 -14.10 20.44 10.74
C LYS A 364 -13.14 19.68 11.63
N SER A 365 -11.88 20.10 11.65
CA SER A 365 -10.85 19.56 12.52
C SER A 365 -11.35 19.56 13.95
N VAL A 366 -11.83 18.40 14.39
CA VAL A 366 -11.79 18.09 15.82
C VAL A 366 -10.31 17.97 16.09
N ALA A 367 -9.75 18.96 16.79
CA ALA A 367 -8.39 18.89 17.30
C ALA A 367 -8.20 17.52 17.94
N VAL A 368 -7.48 16.64 17.25
CA VAL A 368 -7.04 15.37 17.83
C VAL A 368 -5.91 15.80 18.77
N PRO A 369 -6.04 15.58 20.09
CA PRO A 369 -5.04 16.02 21.03
C PRO A 369 -3.69 15.38 20.68
N ASP A 370 -2.61 16.13 20.95
CA ASP A 370 -1.26 15.61 21.12
C ASP A 370 -1.28 14.18 21.69
N GLU A 371 -0.80 13.22 20.91
CA GLU A 371 -0.27 11.89 21.27
C GLU A 371 -0.74 10.81 20.29
N ALA A 372 0.14 10.49 19.34
CA ALA A 372 0.52 9.09 19.15
C ALA A 372 1.85 8.99 18.38
N SER A 373 2.96 9.05 19.10
CA SER A 373 4.21 8.56 18.52
C SER A 373 4.11 7.05 18.28
N PHE A 374 4.90 6.48 17.36
CA PHE A 374 4.92 5.02 17.15
C PHE A 374 5.18 4.28 18.46
N LEU A 375 6.13 4.77 19.26
CA LEU A 375 6.35 4.27 20.60
C LEU A 375 5.15 4.55 21.52
N GLY A 376 4.46 5.69 21.38
CA GLY A 376 3.18 5.96 22.03
C GLY A 376 2.12 4.92 21.72
N HIS A 377 1.90 4.51 20.47
CA HIS A 377 0.97 3.44 20.09
C HIS A 377 1.44 2.05 20.56
N VAL A 378 2.73 1.76 20.42
CA VAL A 378 3.33 0.52 20.93
C VAL A 378 3.12 0.44 22.45
N PHE A 379 3.55 1.45 23.22
CA PHE A 379 3.46 1.49 24.69
C PHE A 379 2.05 1.81 25.25
N SER A 380 1.12 2.35 24.45
CA SER A 380 -0.29 2.51 24.81
C SER A 380 -1.17 1.33 24.40
N SER A 381 -0.67 0.42 23.56
CA SER A 381 -1.40 -0.79 23.21
C SER A 381 -1.73 -1.62 24.47
N PRO A 382 -2.82 -2.39 24.46
CA PRO A 382 -3.18 -3.30 25.55
C PRO A 382 -2.04 -4.26 25.94
N PHE A 383 -1.09 -4.52 25.04
CA PHE A 383 0.11 -5.28 25.28
C PHE A 383 1.03 -4.68 26.36
N PHE A 384 1.12 -3.34 26.46
CA PHE A 384 1.93 -2.64 27.47
C PHE A 384 1.10 -2.04 28.62
N ARG A 385 -0.19 -1.73 28.40
CA ARG A 385 -1.10 -1.23 29.45
C ARG A 385 -1.80 -2.34 30.27
N GLY A 386 -1.94 -3.55 29.72
CA GLY A 386 -2.77 -4.61 30.27
C GLY A 386 -1.98 -5.78 30.86
N SER A 387 -2.21 -6.12 32.13
CA SER A 387 -1.86 -7.43 32.64
C SER A 387 -2.89 -8.45 32.16
N TYR A 388 -2.62 -9.12 31.04
CA TYR A 388 -3.41 -10.28 30.66
C TYR A 388 -3.30 -11.36 31.74
N LYS A 389 -4.44 -11.93 32.14
CA LYS A 389 -4.48 -13.03 33.10
C LYS A 389 -3.72 -14.23 32.53
N THR A 390 -3.08 -14.99 33.41
CA THR A 390 -2.48 -16.26 33.00
C THR A 390 -3.60 -17.29 32.91
N GLU A 391 -3.90 -17.75 31.71
CA GLU A 391 -4.84 -18.83 31.45
C GLU A 391 -4.21 -19.83 30.47
N LYS A 392 -4.79 -21.03 30.38
CA LYS A 392 -4.42 -22.01 29.35
C LYS A 392 -5.20 -21.70 28.06
N PRO A 393 -4.60 -21.88 26.88
CA PRO A 393 -5.33 -21.76 25.63
C PRO A 393 -6.33 -22.92 25.50
N GLU A 394 -7.54 -22.58 25.08
CA GLU A 394 -8.65 -23.50 24.83
C GLU A 394 -8.33 -24.49 23.71
N ILE A 395 -7.48 -24.07 22.77
CA ILE A 395 -6.94 -24.89 21.69
C ILE A 395 -5.43 -24.98 21.89
N ASP A 396 -4.87 -26.19 21.81
CA ASP A 396 -3.43 -26.43 21.93
C ASP A 396 -2.66 -26.04 20.65
N ILE A 397 -2.83 -24.80 20.22
CA ILE A 397 -2.05 -24.21 19.14
C ILE A 397 -0.72 -23.69 19.71
N ARG A 398 0.40 -24.00 19.04
CA ARG A 398 1.73 -23.62 19.52
C ARG A 398 1.88 -22.10 19.50
N LEU A 399 1.87 -21.47 20.69
CA LEU A 399 2.13 -20.05 20.84
C LEU A 399 3.65 -19.78 20.93
N LYS A 400 4.18 -18.86 20.12
CA LYS A 400 5.56 -18.38 20.24
C LYS A 400 5.57 -16.93 20.73
N GLY A 401 6.69 -16.56 21.35
CA GLY A 401 6.88 -15.22 21.91
C GLY A 401 7.21 -15.20 23.41
N SER A 402 7.28 -13.98 23.94
CA SER A 402 7.50 -13.71 25.37
C SER A 402 6.32 -14.20 26.22
N LYS A 403 6.49 -14.26 27.55
CA LYS A 403 5.43 -14.66 28.48
C LYS A 403 4.17 -13.79 28.35
N ASN A 404 4.33 -12.48 28.11
CA ASN A 404 3.19 -11.57 27.95
C ASN A 404 2.53 -11.69 26.57
N GLU A 405 3.31 -11.92 25.52
CA GLU A 405 2.77 -12.21 24.17
C GLU A 405 1.90 -13.46 24.19
N LYS A 406 2.41 -14.54 24.79
CA LYS A 406 1.66 -15.78 24.94
C LYS A 406 0.37 -15.58 25.72
N LYS A 407 0.35 -14.75 26.76
CA LYS A 407 -0.90 -14.44 27.51
C LYS A 407 -1.92 -13.72 26.64
N ARG A 408 -1.51 -12.68 25.89
CA ARG A 408 -2.42 -11.97 24.97
C ARG A 408 -2.93 -12.89 23.87
N LEU A 409 -2.03 -13.62 23.22
CA LEU A 409 -2.40 -14.63 22.21
C LEU A 409 -3.37 -15.66 22.78
N THR A 410 -3.18 -16.09 24.04
CA THR A 410 -4.11 -16.99 24.72
C THR A 410 -5.49 -16.37 24.86
N VAL A 411 -5.59 -15.09 25.25
CA VAL A 411 -6.87 -14.39 25.33
C VAL A 411 -7.56 -14.29 23.96
N LEU A 412 -6.81 -13.98 22.89
CA LEU A 412 -7.37 -13.94 21.53
C LEU A 412 -7.87 -15.33 21.08
N VAL A 413 -7.06 -16.38 21.30
CA VAL A 413 -7.43 -17.78 21.03
C VAL A 413 -8.68 -18.17 21.81
N ASN A 414 -8.75 -17.83 23.09
CA ASN A 414 -9.89 -18.16 23.96
C ASN A 414 -11.15 -17.40 23.58
N ALA A 415 -11.03 -16.12 23.21
CA ALA A 415 -12.14 -15.31 22.75
C ALA A 415 -12.80 -15.93 21.51
N VAL A 416 -11.99 -16.40 20.55
CA VAL A 416 -12.47 -17.12 19.35
C VAL A 416 -13.02 -18.49 19.71
N ALA A 417 -12.22 -19.35 20.36
CA ALA A 417 -12.52 -20.77 20.54
C ALA A 417 -13.71 -21.06 21.47
N LYS A 418 -14.01 -20.16 22.42
CA LYS A 418 -15.15 -20.30 23.35
C LYS A 418 -16.45 -19.76 22.78
N ASN A 419 -16.40 -18.78 21.88
CA ASN A 419 -17.57 -18.02 21.45
C ASN A 419 -17.95 -18.22 19.97
N SER A 420 -17.13 -18.93 19.20
CA SER A 420 -17.38 -19.19 17.78
C SER A 420 -17.05 -20.64 17.41
N PRO A 421 -18.06 -21.49 17.10
CA PRO A 421 -17.83 -22.82 16.56
C PRO A 421 -16.98 -22.83 15.28
N THR A 422 -17.17 -21.83 14.40
CA THR A 422 -16.33 -21.63 13.20
C THR A 422 -14.89 -21.36 13.59
N GLY A 423 -14.67 -20.36 14.43
CA GLY A 423 -13.34 -19.96 14.89
C GLY A 423 -12.62 -21.07 15.64
N ARG A 424 -13.33 -21.83 16.49
CA ARG A 424 -12.78 -23.00 17.18
C ARG A 424 -12.26 -24.03 16.20
N LYS A 425 -13.03 -24.35 15.16
CA LYS A 425 -12.61 -25.28 14.12
C LYS A 425 -11.42 -24.77 13.32
N LEU A 426 -11.39 -23.48 12.96
CA LEU A 426 -10.24 -22.87 12.26
C LEU A 426 -8.94 -23.00 13.07
N LEU A 427 -9.01 -22.69 14.36
CA LEU A 427 -7.87 -22.80 15.28
C LEU A 427 -7.42 -24.25 15.46
N GLN A 428 -8.36 -25.19 15.61
CA GLN A 428 -8.04 -26.62 15.73
C GLN A 428 -7.40 -27.15 14.44
N ASP A 429 -7.99 -26.83 13.28
CA ASP A 429 -7.42 -27.24 12.00
C ASP A 429 -6.02 -26.63 11.81
N ALA A 430 -5.78 -25.38 12.20
CA ALA A 430 -4.44 -24.79 12.15
C ALA A 430 -3.45 -25.56 13.06
N ALA A 431 -3.83 -25.85 14.31
CA ALA A 431 -3.02 -26.59 15.26
C ALA A 431 -2.67 -28.01 14.76
N ASP A 432 -3.68 -28.75 14.28
CA ASP A 432 -3.53 -30.11 13.74
C ASP A 432 -2.60 -30.15 12.53
N ASN A 433 -2.51 -29.05 11.76
CA ASN A 433 -1.61 -28.92 10.61
C ASN A 433 -0.24 -28.33 10.97
N GLY A 434 0.07 -28.26 12.27
CA GLY A 434 1.38 -27.84 12.78
C GLY A 434 1.62 -26.33 12.73
N TYR A 435 0.59 -25.51 12.53
CA TYR A 435 0.76 -24.05 12.57
C TYR A 435 1.04 -23.56 13.98
N SER A 436 1.96 -22.60 14.10
CA SER A 436 2.18 -21.82 15.32
C SER A 436 1.63 -20.40 15.17
N LEU A 437 1.24 -19.79 16.29
CA LEU A 437 0.75 -18.42 16.35
C LEU A 437 1.77 -17.53 17.09
N ASP A 438 2.11 -16.39 16.50
CA ASP A 438 2.98 -15.37 17.13
C ASP A 438 2.60 -13.95 16.70
N PHE A 439 3.28 -12.97 17.31
CA PHE A 439 3.14 -11.57 16.93
C PHE A 439 4.31 -11.12 16.05
N LEU A 440 4.00 -10.42 14.97
CA LEU A 440 4.96 -9.81 14.06
C LEU A 440 4.44 -8.43 13.65
N VAL A 441 5.24 -7.37 13.83
CA VAL A 441 4.87 -6.06 13.29
C VAL A 441 5.04 -6.09 11.79
N GLN A 442 3.96 -5.81 11.08
CA GLN A 442 3.95 -5.78 9.63
C GLN A 442 3.41 -4.42 9.18
N PRO A 443 4.11 -3.67 8.31
CA PRO A 443 3.53 -2.50 7.69
C PRO A 443 2.30 -2.93 6.89
N ASN A 444 1.19 -2.21 7.06
CA ASN A 444 0.03 -2.28 6.16
C ASN A 444 -0.62 -3.68 6.17
N SER A 445 -0.58 -4.32 7.33
CA SER A 445 -1.16 -5.64 7.53
C SER A 445 -1.53 -5.85 9.00
N TYR A 446 -2.73 -6.41 9.22
CA TYR A 446 -3.18 -6.84 10.54
C TYR A 446 -2.59 -8.21 10.92
N GLY A 447 -2.16 -9.01 9.95
CA GLY A 447 -1.67 -10.37 10.14
C GLY A 447 -1.28 -11.06 8.82
N SER A 448 -0.70 -12.25 8.92
CA SER A 448 -0.36 -13.05 7.73
C SER A 448 -0.24 -14.54 8.05
N CYS A 449 -0.43 -15.37 7.02
CA CYS A 449 -0.33 -16.82 7.12
C CYS A 449 0.78 -17.37 6.21
N ASN A 450 1.90 -17.76 6.80
CA ASN A 450 3.03 -18.33 6.09
C ASN A 450 2.89 -19.86 5.96
N ARG A 451 2.70 -20.35 4.74
CA ARG A 451 2.56 -21.78 4.41
C ARG A 451 3.81 -22.59 4.73
N GLU A 452 4.98 -22.13 4.30
CA GLU A 452 6.25 -22.84 4.40
C GLU A 452 6.70 -23.03 5.86
N LYS A 453 6.66 -21.95 6.63
CA LYS A 453 7.07 -21.93 8.04
C LYS A 453 5.98 -22.42 8.98
N LYS A 454 4.77 -22.68 8.46
CA LYS A 454 3.56 -23.01 9.22
C LYS A 454 3.35 -22.01 10.37
N ARG A 455 3.22 -20.73 10.03
CA ARG A 455 3.02 -19.66 11.02
C ARG A 455 1.84 -18.77 10.66
N VAL A 456 1.04 -18.46 11.67
CA VAL A 456 0.10 -17.34 11.65
C VAL A 456 0.70 -16.21 12.47
N HIS A 457 0.79 -15.05 11.85
CA HIS A 457 1.30 -13.82 12.45
C HIS A 457 0.13 -12.87 12.69
N LEU A 458 0.10 -12.26 13.87
CA LEU A 458 -0.78 -11.12 14.17
C LEU A 458 0.06 -9.87 14.39
N ASN A 459 -0.46 -8.70 14.03
CA ASN A 459 0.24 -7.45 14.27
C ASN A 459 -0.13 -6.87 15.64
N PRO A 460 0.78 -6.87 16.62
CA PRO A 460 0.45 -6.55 18.01
C PRO A 460 0.09 -5.06 18.23
N THR A 461 0.26 -4.19 17.24
CA THR A 461 -0.07 -2.75 17.36
C THR A 461 -1.58 -2.47 17.30
N PHE A 462 -2.40 -3.44 16.89
CA PHE A 462 -3.84 -3.27 16.78
C PHE A 462 -4.59 -3.77 18.02
N ASP A 463 -5.83 -3.30 18.20
CA ASP A 463 -6.69 -3.71 19.31
C ASP A 463 -7.15 -5.17 19.17
N ASP A 464 -7.58 -5.76 20.30
CA ASP A 464 -7.94 -7.19 20.35
C ASP A 464 -9.15 -7.52 19.48
N GLY A 465 -10.08 -6.57 19.27
CA GLY A 465 -11.25 -6.78 18.40
C GLY A 465 -10.84 -7.00 16.94
N LYS A 466 -9.94 -6.15 16.42
CA LYS A 466 -9.35 -6.33 15.09
C LYS A 466 -8.57 -7.64 15.00
N LEU A 467 -7.72 -7.92 15.99
CA LEU A 467 -6.87 -9.12 15.97
C LEU A 467 -7.66 -10.42 16.09
N ILE A 468 -8.82 -10.43 16.72
CA ILE A 468 -9.73 -11.59 16.73
C ILE A 468 -10.27 -11.87 15.32
N ALA A 469 -10.73 -10.84 14.60
CA ALA A 469 -11.21 -10.99 13.22
C ALA A 469 -10.06 -11.44 12.29
N THR A 470 -8.89 -10.81 12.41
CA THR A 470 -7.69 -11.21 11.67
C THR A 470 -7.24 -12.63 11.99
N LEU A 471 -7.29 -13.07 13.25
CA LEU A 471 -6.93 -14.43 13.62
C LEU A 471 -7.83 -15.46 12.88
N ALA A 472 -9.13 -15.18 12.76
CA ALA A 472 -10.04 -16.02 11.98
C ALA A 472 -9.70 -16.02 10.50
N HIS A 473 -9.37 -14.86 9.93
CA HIS A 473 -8.93 -14.72 8.54
C HIS A 473 -7.67 -15.54 8.25
N GLU A 474 -6.59 -15.34 9.01
CA GLU A 474 -5.29 -15.98 8.74
C GLU A 474 -5.29 -17.49 9.05
N THR A 475 -6.09 -17.93 10.03
CA THR A 475 -6.28 -19.36 10.28
C THR A 475 -7.14 -20.02 9.20
N ARG A 476 -7.99 -19.28 8.50
CA ARG A 476 -8.67 -19.79 7.29
C ARG A 476 -7.68 -20.08 6.17
N HIS A 477 -6.66 -19.25 5.96
CA HIS A 477 -5.58 -19.58 5.03
C HIS A 477 -4.84 -20.87 5.42
N ALA A 478 -4.57 -21.10 6.72
CA ALA A 478 -3.99 -22.37 7.17
C ALA A 478 -4.86 -23.58 6.79
N GLN A 479 -6.19 -23.45 6.91
CA GLN A 479 -7.14 -24.47 6.50
C GLN A 479 -7.16 -24.68 4.97
N GLN A 480 -7.11 -23.61 4.18
CA GLN A 480 -7.04 -23.65 2.73
C GLN A 480 -5.74 -24.33 2.25
N HIS A 481 -4.60 -24.07 2.90
CA HIS A 481 -3.35 -24.77 2.62
C HIS A 481 -3.45 -26.29 2.85
N ARG A 482 -4.11 -26.72 3.93
CA ARG A 482 -4.38 -28.15 4.18
C ARG A 482 -5.21 -28.77 3.06
N ARG A 483 -6.19 -28.04 2.53
CA ARG A 483 -7.06 -28.51 1.44
C ARG A 483 -6.38 -28.55 0.07
N GLY A 484 -5.10 -28.15 0.00
CA GLY A 484 -4.33 -28.26 -1.23
C GLY A 484 -4.55 -27.11 -2.20
N VAL A 485 -4.94 -25.91 -1.74
CA VAL A 485 -4.93 -24.72 -2.59
C VAL A 485 -3.53 -24.56 -3.21
N PRO A 486 -3.40 -24.52 -4.56
CA PRO A 486 -2.12 -24.43 -5.23
C PRO A 486 -1.31 -23.18 -4.85
N GLU A 487 0.01 -23.24 -4.95
CA GLU A 487 0.88 -22.06 -4.79
C GLU A 487 0.74 -21.11 -5.98
N PHE A 488 1.12 -19.84 -5.79
CA PHE A 488 1.04 -18.82 -6.86
C PHE A 488 1.77 -19.27 -8.13
N TYR A 489 1.21 -18.89 -9.28
CA TYR A 489 1.81 -19.07 -10.61
C TYR A 489 1.95 -20.52 -11.09
N THR A 490 1.46 -21.48 -10.31
CA THR A 490 1.42 -22.89 -10.71
C THR A 490 0.29 -23.17 -11.68
N THR A 491 -0.84 -22.46 -11.53
CA THR A 491 -2.01 -22.60 -12.38
C THR A 491 -2.03 -21.58 -13.52
N ASP A 492 -2.79 -21.84 -14.57
CA ASP A 492 -2.99 -20.91 -15.68
C ASP A 492 -3.63 -19.60 -15.20
N MET A 493 -3.47 -18.54 -15.99
CA MET A 493 -3.82 -17.18 -15.61
C MET A 493 -5.32 -17.03 -15.30
N ALA A 494 -6.18 -17.72 -16.05
CA ALA A 494 -7.61 -17.69 -15.76
C ALA A 494 -7.96 -18.40 -14.44
N THR A 495 -7.22 -19.45 -14.09
CA THR A 495 -7.32 -20.11 -12.79
C THR A 495 -6.76 -19.22 -11.69
N GLU A 496 -5.58 -18.61 -11.86
CA GLU A 496 -4.96 -17.72 -10.88
C GLU A 496 -5.90 -16.56 -10.50
N VAL A 497 -6.49 -15.88 -11.48
CA VAL A 497 -7.46 -14.79 -11.23
C VAL A 497 -8.61 -15.26 -10.34
N ARG A 498 -9.21 -16.41 -10.64
CA ARG A 498 -10.36 -16.95 -9.90
C ARG A 498 -9.95 -17.46 -8.53
N LEU A 499 -8.87 -18.23 -8.47
CA LEU A 499 -8.39 -18.92 -7.27
C LEU A 499 -7.92 -17.93 -6.21
N ARG A 500 -7.10 -16.93 -6.55
CA ARG A 500 -6.56 -15.97 -5.57
C ARG A 500 -7.65 -15.11 -4.98
N ARG A 501 -8.56 -14.61 -5.81
CA ARG A 501 -9.74 -13.86 -5.37
C ARG A 501 -10.67 -14.70 -4.50
N ALA A 502 -10.95 -15.95 -4.89
CA ALA A 502 -11.78 -16.84 -4.09
C ALA A 502 -11.14 -17.16 -2.74
N THR A 503 -9.83 -17.38 -2.70
CA THR A 503 -9.07 -17.68 -1.48
C THR A 503 -9.18 -16.55 -0.46
N GLU A 504 -8.98 -15.31 -0.90
CA GLU A 504 -9.13 -14.11 -0.05
C GLU A 504 -10.59 -13.87 0.35
N ALA A 505 -11.53 -13.93 -0.60
CA ALA A 505 -12.96 -13.72 -0.33
C ALA A 505 -13.51 -14.73 0.68
N ASP A 506 -13.05 -15.98 0.63
CA ASP A 506 -13.41 -17.03 1.60
C ASP A 506 -12.78 -16.80 2.99
N ALA A 507 -11.56 -16.28 3.07
CA ALA A 507 -10.94 -15.88 4.34
C ALA A 507 -11.71 -14.72 5.00
N GLN A 508 -12.13 -13.73 4.22
CA GLN A 508 -12.99 -12.63 4.69
C GLN A 508 -14.38 -13.14 5.12
N ALA A 509 -14.96 -14.08 4.37
CA ALA A 509 -16.23 -14.70 4.72
C ALA A 509 -16.17 -15.48 6.05
N ALA A 510 -15.07 -16.21 6.29
CA ALA A 510 -14.83 -16.89 7.55
C ALA A 510 -14.69 -15.91 8.72
N SER A 511 -13.93 -14.82 8.53
CA SER A 511 -13.80 -13.75 9.52
C SER A 511 -15.16 -13.12 9.87
N ALA A 512 -15.98 -12.79 8.87
CA ALA A 512 -17.33 -12.25 9.07
C ALA A 512 -18.22 -13.20 9.88
N GLN A 513 -18.20 -14.51 9.55
CA GLN A 513 -18.95 -15.53 10.28
C GLN A 513 -18.50 -15.63 11.74
N VAL A 514 -17.18 -15.65 12.00
CA VAL A 514 -16.64 -15.70 13.36
C VAL A 514 -17.06 -14.46 14.16
N ALA A 515 -16.97 -13.27 13.58
CA ALA A 515 -17.38 -12.04 14.23
C ALA A 515 -18.88 -12.04 14.62
N LEU A 516 -19.75 -12.57 13.75
CA LEU A 516 -21.18 -12.72 14.03
C LEU A 516 -21.47 -13.77 15.12
N GLU A 517 -20.78 -14.90 15.11
CA GLU A 517 -20.92 -15.93 16.13
C GLU A 517 -20.51 -15.40 17.51
N ILE A 518 -19.36 -14.70 17.59
CA ILE A 518 -18.89 -14.06 18.82
C ILE A 518 -19.95 -13.07 19.32
N ARG A 519 -20.44 -12.17 18.45
CA ARG A 519 -21.49 -11.22 18.80
C ARG A 519 -22.75 -11.92 19.33
N ALA A 520 -23.18 -12.99 18.69
CA ALA A 520 -24.38 -13.73 19.09
C ALA A 520 -24.21 -14.42 20.46
N ALA A 521 -23.01 -14.94 20.73
CA ALA A 521 -22.65 -15.65 21.96
C ALA A 521 -22.44 -14.70 23.16
N THR A 522 -21.75 -13.58 22.97
CA THR A 522 -21.34 -12.68 24.06
C THR A 522 -22.25 -11.46 24.22
N LYS A 523 -23.06 -11.15 23.20
CA LYS A 523 -23.77 -9.87 23.04
C LYS A 523 -22.85 -8.64 22.93
N ASP A 524 -21.55 -8.85 22.76
CA ASP A 524 -20.57 -7.81 22.47
C ASP A 524 -20.33 -7.68 20.96
N ASP A 525 -20.54 -6.46 20.43
CA ASP A 525 -20.39 -6.12 19.02
C ASP A 525 -18.98 -5.57 18.67
N SER A 526 -18.02 -5.61 19.59
CA SER A 526 -16.66 -5.08 19.41
C SER A 526 -15.94 -5.67 18.19
N VAL A 527 -15.93 -7.00 18.05
CA VAL A 527 -15.27 -7.72 16.94
C VAL A 527 -15.96 -7.43 15.61
N TRP A 528 -17.29 -7.45 15.58
CA TRP A 528 -18.05 -7.14 14.36
C TRP A 528 -17.86 -5.69 13.91
N ARG A 529 -17.86 -4.72 14.84
CA ARG A 529 -17.56 -3.32 14.51
C ARG A 529 -16.15 -3.16 13.97
N ALA A 530 -15.16 -3.85 14.55
CA ALA A 530 -13.79 -3.85 14.05
C ALA A 530 -13.72 -4.38 12.61
N PHE A 531 -14.39 -5.51 12.33
CA PHE A 531 -14.50 -6.06 10.98
C PHE A 531 -15.23 -5.11 10.00
N ALA A 532 -16.35 -4.54 10.40
CA ALA A 532 -17.15 -3.65 9.56
C ALA A 532 -16.43 -2.33 9.24
N GLN A 533 -15.53 -1.87 10.10
CA GLN A 533 -14.67 -0.71 9.83
C GLN A 533 -13.65 -1.00 8.72
N THR A 534 -13.11 -2.23 8.66
CA THR A 534 -12.09 -2.60 7.67
C THR A 534 -12.69 -3.15 6.37
N ALA A 535 -13.89 -3.74 6.42
CA ALA A 535 -14.57 -4.35 5.28
C ALA A 535 -16.04 -3.93 5.19
N PRO A 536 -16.34 -2.63 5.02
CA PRO A 536 -17.71 -2.09 5.10
C PRO A 536 -18.65 -2.65 4.03
N VAL A 537 -18.15 -2.92 2.82
CA VAL A 537 -18.95 -3.49 1.72
C VAL A 537 -19.34 -4.94 2.02
N ILE A 538 -18.41 -5.74 2.56
CA ILE A 538 -18.67 -7.11 2.99
C ILE A 538 -19.67 -7.12 4.14
N ALA A 539 -19.45 -6.27 5.14
CA ALA A 539 -20.36 -6.15 6.28
C ALA A 539 -21.78 -5.77 5.83
N ALA A 540 -21.92 -4.82 4.90
CA ALA A 540 -23.20 -4.44 4.32
C ALA A 540 -23.89 -5.60 3.57
N ALA A 541 -23.12 -6.42 2.82
CA ALA A 541 -23.68 -7.58 2.11
C ALA A 541 -24.24 -8.64 3.06
N VAL A 542 -23.65 -8.78 4.25
CA VAL A 542 -24.07 -9.74 5.27
C VAL A 542 -25.19 -9.18 6.17
N MET A 543 -25.29 -7.85 6.31
CA MET A 543 -26.29 -7.21 7.18
C MET A 543 -27.69 -7.20 6.57
N LYS A 544 -28.46 -8.26 6.86
CA LYS A 544 -29.88 -8.10 7.22
C LYS A 544 -29.99 -7.81 8.72
N PRO A 545 -31.00 -7.06 9.21
CA PRO A 545 -31.09 -6.67 10.61
C PRO A 545 -31.25 -7.91 11.50
N SER A 546 -30.16 -8.36 12.10
CA SER A 546 -30.16 -9.42 13.12
C SER A 546 -29.55 -8.87 14.40
N ILE A 547 -30.27 -7.92 15.00
CA ILE A 547 -29.96 -7.49 16.37
C ILE A 547 -30.32 -8.59 17.40
N GLU A 548 -30.94 -9.71 16.98
CA GLU A 548 -31.57 -10.66 17.93
C GLU A 548 -31.35 -12.16 17.62
N LYS A 549 -30.47 -12.55 16.69
CA LYS A 549 -30.24 -13.98 16.42
C LYS A 549 -29.48 -14.66 17.57
N SER A 550 -29.92 -15.86 17.94
CA SER A 550 -29.17 -16.75 18.84
C SER A 550 -27.94 -17.31 18.13
N LEU A 551 -26.94 -17.80 18.89
CA LEU A 551 -25.76 -18.44 18.30
C LEU A 551 -26.15 -19.62 17.38
N GLY A 552 -27.15 -20.42 17.78
CA GLY A 552 -27.66 -21.53 16.96
C GLY A 552 -28.15 -21.08 15.58
N MET A 553 -28.94 -19.99 15.54
CA MET A 553 -29.44 -19.44 14.27
C MET A 553 -28.30 -18.92 13.38
N VAL A 554 -27.28 -18.28 13.97
CA VAL A 554 -26.11 -17.79 13.21
C VAL A 554 -25.28 -18.94 12.64
N VAL A 555 -25.19 -20.05 13.36
CA VAL A 555 -24.51 -21.28 12.89
C VAL A 555 -25.30 -21.96 11.78
N GLU A 556 -26.63 -22.03 11.89
CA GLU A 556 -27.52 -22.57 10.84
C GLU A 556 -27.43 -21.74 9.55
N ASP A 557 -27.32 -20.42 9.66
CA ASP A 557 -27.19 -19.49 8.54
C ASP A 557 -25.77 -19.42 7.94
N GLN A 558 -24.80 -20.18 8.46
CA GLN A 558 -23.39 -20.08 8.08
C GLN A 558 -23.20 -20.09 6.55
N ALA A 559 -23.85 -21.01 5.85
CA ALA A 559 -23.69 -21.14 4.39
C ALA A 559 -24.22 -19.90 3.64
N SER A 560 -25.30 -19.26 4.09
CA SER A 560 -25.77 -17.99 3.50
C SER A 560 -24.85 -16.84 3.85
N THR A 561 -24.47 -16.70 5.13
CA THR A 561 -23.61 -15.63 5.62
C THR A 561 -22.28 -15.62 4.89
N MET A 562 -21.61 -16.76 4.81
CA MET A 562 -20.33 -16.87 4.12
C MET A 562 -20.47 -16.62 2.61
N ARG A 563 -21.57 -17.04 1.99
CA ARG A 563 -21.84 -16.79 0.57
C ARG A 563 -22.02 -15.29 0.29
N ASP A 564 -22.79 -14.60 1.13
CA ASP A 564 -23.06 -13.17 0.97
C ASP A 564 -21.80 -12.35 1.24
N ALA A 565 -21.04 -12.70 2.28
CA ALA A 565 -19.74 -12.09 2.57
C ALA A 565 -18.74 -12.27 1.41
N PHE A 566 -18.62 -13.50 0.91
CA PHE A 566 -17.76 -13.83 -0.22
C PHE A 566 -18.12 -13.00 -1.46
N LYS A 567 -19.42 -12.90 -1.79
CA LYS A 567 -19.89 -12.09 -2.92
C LYS A 567 -19.59 -10.61 -2.69
N GLY A 568 -19.79 -10.09 -1.47
CA GLY A 568 -19.51 -8.71 -1.10
C GLY A 568 -18.04 -8.32 -1.29
N TRP A 569 -17.11 -9.28 -1.17
CA TRP A 569 -15.69 -9.02 -1.41
C TRP A 569 -15.43 -8.53 -2.84
N PHE A 570 -16.13 -9.10 -3.83
CA PHE A 570 -16.00 -8.73 -5.25
C PHE A 570 -16.63 -7.37 -5.59
N ASP A 571 -17.44 -6.80 -4.70
CA ASP A 571 -18.01 -5.46 -4.89
C ASP A 571 -17.05 -4.34 -4.44
N GLN A 572 -15.85 -4.71 -3.98
CA GLN A 572 -14.79 -3.79 -3.59
C GLN A 572 -13.82 -3.59 -4.76
N SER A 573 -14.21 -2.77 -5.74
CA SER A 573 -13.44 -2.57 -6.99
C SER A 573 -11.96 -2.25 -6.75
N ALA A 574 -11.66 -1.35 -5.81
CA ALA A 574 -10.29 -0.98 -5.45
C ALA A 574 -9.48 -2.18 -4.92
N ILE A 575 -10.06 -3.02 -4.07
CA ILE A 575 -9.40 -4.20 -3.50
C ILE A 575 -9.17 -5.26 -4.59
N VAL A 576 -10.18 -5.50 -5.44
CA VAL A 576 -10.08 -6.47 -6.54
C VAL A 576 -8.97 -6.06 -7.52
N SER A 577 -8.87 -4.77 -7.84
CA SER A 577 -7.80 -4.23 -8.68
C SER A 577 -6.43 -4.31 -7.99
N ALA A 578 -6.33 -3.94 -6.71
CA ALA A 578 -5.07 -4.02 -5.95
C ALA A 578 -4.54 -5.46 -5.84
N TYR A 579 -5.43 -6.45 -5.69
CA TYR A 579 -5.06 -7.87 -5.66
C TYR A 579 -4.53 -8.34 -7.02
N GLU A 580 -5.20 -7.95 -8.10
CA GLU A 580 -4.73 -8.24 -9.47
C GLU A 580 -3.39 -7.59 -9.76
N GLU A 581 -3.22 -6.33 -9.35
CA GLU A 581 -1.98 -5.59 -9.45
C GLU A 581 -0.83 -6.33 -8.76
N ARG A 582 -0.99 -6.56 -7.45
CA ARG A 582 0.08 -7.03 -6.58
C ARG A 582 0.49 -8.46 -6.91
N TYR A 583 -0.48 -9.33 -7.20
CA TYR A 583 -0.20 -10.75 -7.31
C TYR A 583 -0.06 -11.24 -8.75
N LEU A 584 -0.58 -10.53 -9.75
CA LEU A 584 -0.52 -10.99 -11.14
C LEU A 584 0.26 -10.00 -12.00
N ARG A 585 -0.22 -8.75 -12.13
CA ARG A 585 0.34 -7.78 -13.06
C ARG A 585 1.76 -7.37 -12.68
N GLY A 586 1.99 -6.95 -11.43
CA GLY A 586 3.28 -6.53 -10.91
C GLY A 586 4.37 -7.58 -11.09
N PRO A 587 4.16 -8.84 -10.65
CA PRO A 587 5.11 -9.94 -10.87
C PRO A 587 5.39 -10.22 -12.35
N MET A 588 4.38 -10.28 -13.21
CA MET A 588 4.59 -10.46 -14.66
C MET A 588 5.37 -9.30 -15.29
N THR A 589 5.03 -8.07 -14.90
CA THR A 589 5.70 -6.84 -15.35
C THR A 589 7.16 -6.84 -14.89
N SER A 590 7.42 -7.26 -13.65
CA SER A 590 8.76 -7.30 -13.05
C SER A 590 9.78 -8.14 -13.82
N ILE A 591 9.31 -9.15 -14.54
CA ILE A 591 10.18 -10.09 -15.26
C ILE A 591 10.72 -9.48 -16.54
N GLY A 592 9.98 -8.55 -17.17
CA GLY A 592 10.46 -7.80 -18.34
C GLY A 592 11.75 -7.00 -18.07
N PHE A 593 12.07 -6.80 -16.79
CA PHE A 593 13.17 -5.99 -16.29
C PHE A 593 14.39 -6.76 -15.83
N LEU A 594 14.29 -8.07 -15.76
CA LEU A 594 15.40 -8.93 -15.36
C LEU A 594 16.35 -9.15 -16.56
N PRO A 595 17.65 -9.40 -16.34
CA PRO A 595 18.51 -9.92 -17.41
C PRO A 595 18.01 -11.30 -17.87
N VAL A 596 18.28 -11.67 -19.13
CA VAL A 596 17.73 -12.90 -19.76
C VAL A 596 17.90 -14.15 -18.88
N TRP A 597 19.08 -14.37 -18.30
CA TRP A 597 19.33 -15.53 -17.44
C TRP A 597 18.43 -15.57 -16.19
N ALA A 598 18.10 -14.42 -15.62
CA ALA A 598 17.21 -14.31 -14.47
C ALA A 598 15.75 -14.51 -14.88
N ARG A 599 15.33 -13.99 -16.04
CA ARG A 599 14.00 -14.29 -16.63
C ARG A 599 13.80 -15.79 -16.79
N LEU A 600 14.80 -16.48 -17.34
CA LEU A 600 14.75 -17.94 -17.55
C LEU A 600 14.58 -18.71 -16.24
N ASN A 601 15.15 -18.23 -15.13
CA ASN A 601 14.92 -18.82 -13.82
C ASN A 601 13.52 -18.51 -13.30
N THR A 602 13.06 -17.26 -13.36
CA THR A 602 11.71 -16.90 -12.91
C THR A 602 10.62 -17.62 -13.70
N PHE A 603 10.81 -17.87 -15.00
CA PHE A 603 9.87 -18.66 -15.80
C PHE A 603 9.78 -20.14 -15.38
N LYS A 604 10.79 -20.67 -14.67
CA LYS A 604 10.71 -22.01 -14.06
C LYS A 604 9.82 -21.98 -12.82
N ASP A 605 9.94 -20.91 -12.03
CA ASP A 605 9.16 -20.71 -10.80
C ASP A 605 7.72 -20.26 -11.08
N MET A 606 7.44 -19.79 -12.31
CA MET A 606 6.11 -19.39 -12.78
C MET A 606 5.68 -20.22 -14.01
N PRO A 607 5.38 -21.52 -13.82
CA PRO A 607 5.08 -22.42 -14.92
C PRO A 607 3.74 -22.13 -15.60
N PHE A 608 2.73 -21.63 -14.88
CA PHE A 608 1.35 -21.46 -15.37
C PHE A 608 0.86 -22.69 -16.15
N SER A 609 0.96 -23.88 -15.54
CA SER A 609 0.75 -25.16 -16.22
C SER A 609 -0.56 -25.85 -15.86
N ASP A 610 -1.03 -25.65 -14.63
CA ASP A 610 -2.16 -26.41 -14.09
C ASP A 610 -3.47 -25.66 -14.34
N HIS A 611 -4.60 -26.38 -14.43
CA HIS A 611 -5.90 -25.76 -14.65
C HIS A 611 -6.90 -26.19 -13.58
N MET A 612 -7.72 -25.26 -13.10
CA MET A 612 -8.88 -25.58 -12.27
C MET A 612 -10.13 -24.91 -12.81
N THR A 613 -11.21 -25.69 -12.89
CA THR A 613 -12.55 -25.16 -13.17
C THR A 613 -13.09 -24.37 -11.98
N SER A 614 -14.07 -23.50 -12.23
CA SER A 614 -14.80 -22.78 -11.17
C SER A 614 -15.31 -23.72 -10.07
N GLN A 615 -15.85 -24.88 -10.47
CA GLN A 615 -16.32 -25.91 -9.54
C GLN A 615 -15.20 -26.45 -8.65
N GLN A 616 -14.07 -26.84 -9.23
CA GLN A 616 -12.92 -27.34 -8.46
C GLN A 616 -12.40 -26.29 -7.48
N ILE A 617 -12.37 -25.01 -7.89
CA ILE A 617 -11.94 -23.91 -7.02
C ILE A 617 -12.91 -23.77 -5.84
N VAL A 618 -14.23 -23.68 -6.06
CA VAL A 618 -15.18 -23.49 -4.96
C VAL A 618 -15.30 -24.71 -4.05
N GLU A 619 -15.12 -25.92 -4.57
CA GLU A 619 -15.08 -27.14 -3.76
C GLU A 619 -13.82 -27.21 -2.87
N THR A 620 -12.70 -26.72 -3.38
CA THR A 620 -11.42 -26.68 -2.63
C THR A 620 -11.42 -25.56 -1.58
N VAL A 621 -11.89 -24.37 -1.95
CA VAL A 621 -11.76 -23.14 -1.15
C VAL A 621 -12.98 -22.92 -0.25
N CYS A 622 -14.19 -22.95 -0.81
CA CYS A 622 -15.41 -22.37 -0.22
C CYS A 622 -16.19 -23.35 0.68
N ALA A 623 -15.54 -23.90 1.72
CA ALA A 623 -16.16 -24.88 2.61
C ALA A 623 -16.68 -24.30 3.94
N THR A 624 -17.80 -24.82 4.42
CA THR A 624 -18.37 -24.58 5.75
C THR A 624 -17.67 -25.43 6.81
N ASN A 625 -18.02 -25.26 8.09
CA ASN A 625 -17.42 -26.06 9.17
C ASN A 625 -17.69 -27.56 9.03
N ASN A 626 -18.83 -27.91 8.45
CA ASN A 626 -19.25 -29.30 8.27
C ASN A 626 -18.62 -29.93 7.02
N GLY A 627 -17.68 -29.25 6.35
CA GLY A 627 -16.99 -29.72 5.16
C GLY A 627 -17.78 -29.56 3.85
N GLY A 628 -19.00 -29.01 3.90
CA GLY A 628 -19.80 -28.78 2.69
C GLY A 628 -19.40 -27.49 1.96
N CYS A 629 -19.48 -27.47 0.63
CA CYS A 629 -19.26 -26.26 -0.16
C CYS A 629 -20.49 -25.32 -0.09
N TYR A 630 -20.31 -24.06 0.33
CA TYR A 630 -21.44 -23.10 0.37
C TYR A 630 -21.85 -22.56 -1.01
N PHE A 631 -21.14 -22.95 -2.07
CA PHE A 631 -21.50 -22.77 -3.48
C PHE A 631 -21.94 -24.06 -4.19
N LYS A 632 -22.28 -25.14 -3.46
CA LYS A 632 -22.72 -26.42 -4.07
C LYS A 632 -23.83 -26.30 -5.13
N ASN A 633 -24.71 -25.31 -4.99
CA ASN A 633 -25.84 -25.08 -5.92
C ASN A 633 -25.51 -24.03 -7.01
N ASP A 634 -24.31 -23.47 -7.00
CA ASP A 634 -23.80 -22.50 -7.97
C ASP A 634 -22.30 -22.74 -8.19
N PRO A 635 -21.90 -23.93 -8.68
CA PRO A 635 -20.48 -24.31 -8.79
C PRO A 635 -19.72 -23.49 -9.83
N ASN A 636 -20.43 -22.76 -10.69
CA ASN A 636 -19.85 -21.93 -11.75
C ASN A 636 -19.77 -20.44 -11.40
N VAL A 637 -20.03 -20.06 -10.15
CA VAL A 637 -20.11 -18.65 -9.72
C VAL A 637 -18.90 -17.78 -10.15
N LEU A 638 -17.69 -18.35 -10.15
CA LEU A 638 -16.44 -17.65 -10.51
C LEU A 638 -16.30 -17.40 -12.02
N ASN A 639 -17.20 -17.92 -12.87
CA ASN A 639 -17.20 -17.65 -14.31
C ASN A 639 -17.96 -16.37 -14.68
N THR A 640 -18.62 -15.73 -13.71
CA THR A 640 -19.32 -14.48 -13.94
C THR A 640 -18.31 -13.34 -14.20
N SER A 641 -18.68 -12.38 -15.06
CA SER A 641 -17.85 -11.20 -15.32
C SER A 641 -17.51 -10.42 -14.04
N ARG A 642 -18.47 -10.34 -13.10
CA ARG A 642 -18.26 -9.76 -11.76
C ARG A 642 -17.08 -10.40 -11.02
N MET A 643 -16.84 -11.71 -11.15
CA MET A 643 -15.83 -12.41 -10.37
C MET A 643 -14.49 -12.61 -11.09
N CYS A 644 -14.50 -12.83 -12.39
CA CYS A 644 -13.28 -13.16 -13.15
C CYS A 644 -12.80 -12.10 -14.13
N SER A 645 -13.48 -10.95 -14.22
CA SER A 645 -13.00 -9.88 -15.10
C SER A 645 -11.63 -9.36 -14.67
N ILE A 646 -10.82 -8.94 -15.64
CA ILE A 646 -9.48 -8.36 -15.45
C ILE A 646 -9.42 -6.94 -16.01
N GLN A 647 -8.48 -6.13 -15.53
CA GLN A 647 -8.20 -4.83 -16.14
C GLN A 647 -7.62 -5.02 -17.56
N PRO A 648 -7.91 -4.09 -18.48
CA PRO A 648 -7.28 -4.05 -19.80
C PRO A 648 -5.74 -4.08 -19.74
N GLU A 649 -5.15 -3.46 -18.72
CA GLU A 649 -3.71 -3.40 -18.45
C GLU A 649 -3.16 -4.79 -18.11
N THR A 650 -3.89 -5.57 -17.30
CA THR A 650 -3.51 -6.94 -16.95
C THR A 650 -3.61 -7.87 -18.15
N TYR A 651 -4.62 -7.69 -19.00
CA TYR A 651 -4.71 -8.43 -20.27
C TYR A 651 -3.47 -8.18 -21.12
N ARG A 652 -3.12 -6.91 -21.35
CA ARG A 652 -1.94 -6.52 -22.15
C ARG A 652 -0.63 -7.03 -21.53
N THR A 653 -0.51 -6.97 -20.20
CA THR A 653 0.66 -7.45 -19.47
C THR A 653 0.83 -8.96 -19.61
N ALA A 654 -0.25 -9.73 -19.43
CA ALA A 654 -0.24 -11.18 -19.61
C ALA A 654 0.14 -11.55 -21.05
N GLU A 655 -0.41 -10.86 -22.05
CA GLU A 655 -0.06 -11.08 -23.45
C GLU A 655 1.43 -10.85 -23.72
N HIS A 656 1.98 -9.75 -23.21
CA HIS A 656 3.42 -9.47 -23.33
C HIS A 656 4.26 -10.52 -22.60
N PHE A 657 3.91 -10.86 -21.36
CA PHE A 657 4.62 -11.83 -20.53
C PHE A 657 4.71 -13.20 -21.18
N PHE A 658 3.57 -13.76 -21.62
CA PHE A 658 3.54 -15.09 -22.21
C PHE A 658 4.19 -15.14 -23.59
N LYS A 659 4.09 -14.06 -24.38
CA LYS A 659 4.84 -13.91 -25.63
C LYS A 659 6.34 -13.91 -25.37
N MET A 660 6.81 -13.10 -24.42
CA MET A 660 8.23 -13.05 -24.03
C MET A 660 8.73 -14.41 -23.54
N ARG A 661 7.95 -15.11 -22.72
CA ARG A 661 8.29 -16.46 -22.24
C ARG A 661 8.45 -17.43 -23.41
N ARG A 662 7.51 -17.44 -24.36
CA ARG A 662 7.60 -18.27 -25.57
C ARG A 662 8.86 -17.94 -26.36
N ASP A 663 9.10 -16.67 -26.64
CA ASP A 663 10.21 -16.22 -27.47
C ASP A 663 11.59 -16.60 -26.83
N LEU A 664 11.69 -16.60 -25.50
CA LEU A 664 12.94 -16.93 -24.78
C LEU A 664 13.11 -18.42 -24.41
N THR A 665 12.02 -19.19 -24.28
CA THR A 665 12.08 -20.56 -23.75
C THR A 665 11.53 -21.63 -24.69
N GLY A 666 10.84 -21.23 -25.76
CA GLY A 666 10.06 -22.13 -26.62
C GLY A 666 8.80 -22.71 -25.98
N ARG A 667 8.50 -22.39 -24.71
CA ARG A 667 7.28 -22.86 -24.03
C ARG A 667 6.04 -22.23 -24.63
N ALA A 668 4.95 -22.99 -24.68
CA ALA A 668 3.67 -22.48 -25.15
C ALA A 668 3.19 -21.28 -24.31
N GLU A 669 2.55 -20.33 -24.98
CA GLU A 669 1.82 -19.25 -24.32
C GLU A 669 0.66 -19.85 -23.53
N ASP A 670 0.48 -19.42 -22.28
CA ASP A 670 -0.83 -19.54 -21.65
C ASP A 670 -1.76 -18.53 -22.35
N ARG A 671 -2.93 -18.99 -22.80
CA ARG A 671 -3.94 -18.18 -23.48
C ARG A 671 -5.27 -18.14 -22.73
N SER A 672 -5.33 -18.74 -21.55
CA SER A 672 -6.54 -18.85 -20.73
C SER A 672 -7.12 -17.47 -20.39
N PHE A 673 -6.27 -16.47 -20.20
CA PHE A 673 -6.69 -15.09 -19.91
C PHE A 673 -7.46 -14.42 -21.06
N ARG A 674 -7.32 -14.90 -22.30
CA ARG A 674 -8.01 -14.32 -23.47
C ARG A 674 -9.53 -14.52 -23.44
N GLY A 675 -10.00 -15.52 -22.69
CA GLY A 675 -11.43 -15.77 -22.49
C GLY A 675 -12.02 -15.03 -21.29
N LEU A 676 -11.23 -14.25 -20.55
CA LEU A 676 -11.72 -13.48 -19.40
C LEU A 676 -12.35 -12.15 -19.88
N PRO A 677 -13.47 -11.73 -19.28
CA PRO A 677 -14.01 -10.41 -19.56
C PRO A 677 -13.05 -9.30 -19.14
N THR A 678 -12.96 -8.23 -19.92
CA THR A 678 -12.23 -7.02 -19.57
C THR A 678 -13.15 -6.04 -18.82
N ARG A 679 -12.68 -5.51 -17.68
CA ARG A 679 -13.41 -4.48 -16.93
C ARG A 679 -13.44 -3.19 -17.75
N GLY A 680 -14.63 -2.66 -17.99
CA GLY A 680 -14.83 -1.41 -18.72
C GLY A 680 -15.15 -1.56 -20.22
N ASP A 681 -15.06 -2.77 -20.78
CA ASP A 681 -15.56 -3.03 -22.13
C ASP A 681 -17.05 -3.37 -22.08
N ASN A 682 -17.89 -2.38 -22.37
CA ASN A 682 -19.31 -2.60 -22.64
C ASN A 682 -19.47 -3.30 -23.98
N GLY A 683 -19.36 -4.63 -23.98
CA GLY A 683 -19.63 -5.48 -25.14
C GLY A 683 -20.42 -6.73 -24.74
N GLY A 684 -21.75 -6.67 -24.87
CA GLY A 684 -22.62 -7.86 -24.84
C GLY A 684 -23.67 -7.84 -23.73
N GLY A 685 -24.93 -7.63 -24.11
CA GLY A 685 -26.02 -7.31 -23.21
C GLY A 685 -26.51 -8.46 -22.32
N VAL A 686 -26.72 -8.14 -21.04
CA VAL A 686 -27.87 -8.63 -20.28
C VAL A 686 -28.48 -7.40 -19.62
N ARG A 687 -29.71 -7.05 -20.01
CA ARG A 687 -30.54 -6.08 -19.28
C ARG A 687 -30.74 -6.60 -17.86
N SER A 688 -29.95 -6.10 -16.92
CA SER A 688 -30.30 -6.16 -15.51
C SER A 688 -31.56 -5.33 -15.31
N ALA A 689 -32.68 -6.00 -15.07
CA ALA A 689 -33.89 -5.35 -14.59
C ALA A 689 -33.51 -4.52 -13.35
N ARG A 690 -33.74 -3.20 -13.44
CA ARG A 690 -33.72 -2.33 -12.26
C ARG A 690 -34.80 -2.84 -11.32
N THR A 691 -34.40 -3.43 -10.19
CA THR A 691 -35.25 -3.46 -9.01
C THR A 691 -34.79 -2.33 -8.09
N ASP A 692 -35.64 -1.31 -7.98
CA ASP A 692 -35.51 -0.11 -7.14
C ASP A 692 -35.55 -0.42 -5.63
N ALA A 693 -34.66 -1.29 -5.12
CA ALA A 693 -34.66 -1.71 -3.71
C ALA A 693 -33.47 -1.17 -2.89
N GLY A 694 -32.57 -0.38 -3.49
CA GLY A 694 -31.32 0.06 -2.84
C GLY A 694 -31.39 1.38 -2.04
N LYS A 695 -32.53 2.08 -2.03
CA LYS A 695 -32.63 3.43 -1.44
C LYS A 695 -33.37 3.56 -0.10
N SER A 696 -33.86 2.49 0.53
CA SER A 696 -34.73 2.66 1.73
C SER A 696 -34.23 2.11 3.07
N VAL A 697 -33.10 1.40 3.16
CA VAL A 697 -32.72 0.75 4.43
C VAL A 697 -31.95 1.68 5.39
N LEU A 698 -31.06 2.54 4.88
CA LEU A 698 -30.26 3.44 5.72
C LEU A 698 -31.08 4.63 6.27
N GLN A 699 -32.06 5.13 5.50
CA GLN A 699 -32.98 6.19 5.92
C GLN A 699 -34.06 5.69 6.89
N ALA A 700 -34.49 4.42 6.79
CA ALA A 700 -35.38 3.80 7.77
C ALA A 700 -34.69 3.55 9.13
N TRP A 701 -33.36 3.34 9.13
CA TRP A 701 -32.59 3.15 10.37
C TRP A 701 -32.36 4.46 11.14
N LEU A 702 -32.15 5.57 10.43
CA LEU A 702 -31.92 6.89 11.06
C LEU A 702 -33.19 7.54 11.61
N SER A 703 -34.37 7.16 11.13
CA SER A 703 -35.66 7.72 11.56
C SER A 703 -36.26 7.06 12.81
N ASN A 704 -35.73 5.92 13.26
CA ASN A 704 -36.22 5.19 14.44
C ASN A 704 -35.47 5.49 15.75
N ARG A 705 -34.64 6.54 15.80
CA ARG A 705 -33.96 7.01 17.03
C ARG A 705 -34.52 8.31 17.62
N GLN A 706 -35.66 8.79 17.13
CA GLN A 706 -36.36 9.96 17.69
C GLN A 706 -37.80 9.65 18.17
N ARG A 707 -38.06 8.42 18.63
CA ARG A 707 -39.25 8.10 19.43
C ARG A 707 -38.89 7.23 20.62
#